data_AF-H2YWC3-F1
#
_entry.id   AF-H2YWC3-F1
#
_cell.length_a   1.000
_cell.length_b   1.000
_cell.length_c   1.000
_cell.angle_alpha   90.00
_cell.angle_beta   90.00
_cell.angle_gamma   90.00
#
_symmetry.space_group_name_H-M   'P 1'
#
loop_
_entity.id
_entity.type
_entity.pdbx_description
1 polymer ?
#
loop_
_entity_poly.entity_id
_entity_poly.type
_entity_poly.pdbx_seq_one_letter_code
_entity_poly.pdbx_strand_id
1 'polypeptide(L)'
;PATVPGCVHTDWFQGKSHTDDPYYRFNDDNLKWIAESNWSYTRTFQVDNEVMAQREQWLVMEGIDTFADVILNGKTIGRTINMFLTYRFNVTEILQKHFNMLVVGFTSAVSKSKQCYSDLPYTVPPICPPDVQHGFCHINVIRKEQCSFSWDWGPGFATQGIWKPIYLSAFNTSTLIGASALYNWGNNGMQFDLKLQTSITSGLLSGNFSIEIKGLEIHKIFTNITFPKTQDGISSLKLSIDLKSTDFKRWWPNGYGPQTLYNVSIHHNSSTFETSSRNFRFGFRKVELVQEPIPGSTGLSFYFRINDVPVFAKGANWIPADSFKSRITTERFENLLGSARDAHMNMLRVWGVGWGVRETTRLYEADEYGIMLWQDFMFACAMYPANKDFLANVTQEVETQVERLKHHPSIVIWAGNNENEAALATNWYNTSSHFARYKTDYVALYADTIMPIVQKLDPSRPFLTSSPTNGVESAKEGYVAKNPYSDYYGDVHYYNYNDNCLDWTKFPKTRFASEYGFQSWPSFEAIQQVSEPQDWTITSNWSEHRNHHGSGNQEMLSQISMHFQIPDSSNCTEDFINTIYLTQVVMQGLCYKAQTEFYRRARNHLFKGAGHTMGALYWQLNDIWEAPTWSSTEYGGKWKAVHYFASEFFAPVALSAFDNDTVLEVYSVSDMGGVINDTVIVTIRTWSGFTPVGAFSQPVSIPVHSASNLFQESIGSLLHYGNCPYKELCYLSINLQNTPQVPVTHFFPVPFKTIDGLADPNIKSVVKVSENEFLLSLNADSPALFVWLEASGIKGRFSENAFVMYRPDFNITFFS
;
A
#
# COMPACT_ATOMS: atom_id res chain seq x y z
N PRO A 1 -33.04 7.54 -0.66
CA PRO A 1 -32.73 7.01 0.69
C PRO A 1 -31.22 7.10 0.92
N ALA A 2 -30.76 7.14 2.18
CA ALA A 2 -29.34 7.25 2.46
C ALA A 2 -28.90 6.15 3.42
N THR A 3 -27.81 5.47 3.09
CA THR A 3 -27.27 4.35 3.87
C THR A 3 -26.13 4.86 4.77
N VAL A 4 -26.08 4.39 6.01
CA VAL A 4 -25.00 4.71 6.97
C VAL A 4 -24.46 3.40 7.54
N PRO A 5 -23.16 3.10 7.43
CA PRO A 5 -22.11 3.93 6.82
C PRO A 5 -22.24 4.10 5.30
N GLY A 6 -21.94 5.30 4.79
CA GLY A 6 -22.13 5.64 3.37
C GLY A 6 -21.73 7.06 3.02
N CYS A 7 -21.93 7.42 1.76
CA CYS A 7 -21.68 8.77 1.25
C CYS A 7 -22.72 9.20 0.20
N VAL A 8 -22.81 10.51 0.00
CA VAL A 8 -23.83 11.14 -0.85
C VAL A 8 -23.80 10.61 -2.29
N HIS A 9 -22.61 10.38 -2.86
CA HIS A 9 -22.48 9.86 -4.22
C HIS A 9 -23.10 8.46 -4.35
N THR A 10 -22.80 7.57 -3.41
CA THR A 10 -23.38 6.22 -3.40
C THR A 10 -24.89 6.24 -3.14
N ASP A 11 -25.38 7.16 -2.31
CA ASP A 11 -26.80 7.33 -2.02
C ASP A 11 -27.56 7.91 -3.23
N TRP A 12 -26.94 8.84 -3.97
CA TRP A 12 -27.49 9.44 -5.19
C TRP A 12 -27.56 8.42 -6.34
N PHE A 13 -26.55 7.56 -6.45
CA PHE A 13 -26.49 6.51 -7.45
C PHE A 13 -27.46 5.35 -7.16
N GLN A 14 -27.87 5.14 -5.92
CA GLN A 14 -28.70 4.00 -5.53
C GLN A 14 -30.03 3.96 -6.32
N GLY A 15 -30.23 2.87 -7.08
CA GLY A 15 -31.44 2.65 -7.90
C GLY A 15 -31.43 3.35 -9.26
N LYS A 16 -30.28 3.88 -9.69
CA LYS A 16 -30.07 4.48 -11.01
C LYS A 16 -29.52 3.49 -12.03
N SER A 17 -29.43 3.94 -13.28
CA SER A 17 -28.87 3.17 -14.37
C SER A 17 -27.33 3.12 -14.28
N HIS A 18 -26.71 2.11 -14.90
CA HIS A 18 -25.24 1.97 -14.93
C HIS A 18 -24.53 3.19 -15.52
N THR A 19 -25.15 3.87 -16.50
CA THR A 19 -24.61 5.10 -17.12
C THR A 19 -24.56 6.29 -16.16
N ASP A 20 -25.26 6.20 -15.01
CA ASP A 20 -25.19 7.19 -13.93
C ASP A 20 -24.09 6.86 -12.91
N ASP A 21 -23.32 5.77 -13.06
CA ASP A 21 -22.24 5.46 -12.10
C ASP A 21 -21.23 6.62 -12.09
N PRO A 22 -20.79 7.09 -10.92
CA PRO A 22 -19.73 8.11 -10.86
C PRO A 22 -18.48 7.75 -11.66
N TYR A 23 -18.14 6.47 -11.77
CA TYR A 23 -16.99 5.99 -12.53
C TYR A 23 -17.30 5.78 -14.02
N TYR A 24 -18.51 6.03 -14.51
CA TYR A 24 -18.81 5.87 -15.93
C TYR A 24 -18.40 7.09 -16.75
N ARG A 25 -17.60 6.88 -17.80
CA ARG A 25 -17.11 7.89 -18.75
C ARG A 25 -16.54 9.16 -18.08
N PHE A 26 -17.24 10.28 -18.20
CA PHE A 26 -16.85 11.63 -17.74
C PHE A 26 -17.66 12.07 -16.50
N ASN A 27 -18.25 11.12 -15.76
CA ASN A 27 -19.13 11.45 -14.64
C ASN A 27 -18.39 12.02 -13.41
N ASP A 28 -17.08 11.87 -13.34
CA ASP A 28 -16.23 12.61 -12.42
C ASP A 28 -16.36 14.13 -12.61
N ASP A 29 -16.43 14.61 -13.86
CA ASP A 29 -16.68 16.01 -14.18
C ASP A 29 -18.17 16.37 -14.09
N ASN A 30 -19.06 15.53 -14.66
CA ASN A 30 -20.50 15.83 -14.69
C ASN A 30 -21.14 15.87 -13.29
N LEU A 31 -20.56 15.16 -12.32
CA LEU A 31 -21.10 15.06 -10.95
C LEU A 31 -20.37 15.97 -9.94
N LYS A 32 -19.46 16.86 -10.37
CA LYS A 32 -18.77 17.81 -9.47
C LYS A 32 -19.72 18.63 -8.60
N TRP A 33 -20.92 18.94 -9.11
CA TRP A 33 -21.95 19.66 -8.35
C TRP A 33 -22.34 18.96 -7.05
N ILE A 34 -22.22 17.63 -6.97
CA ILE A 34 -22.50 16.85 -5.74
C ILE A 34 -21.48 17.23 -4.66
N ALA A 35 -20.20 17.30 -5.02
CA ALA A 35 -19.12 17.67 -4.10
C ALA A 35 -19.20 19.14 -3.67
N GLU A 36 -19.64 20.04 -4.56
CA GLU A 36 -19.76 21.49 -4.31
C GLU A 36 -21.01 21.87 -3.51
N SER A 37 -22.02 21.00 -3.46
CA SER A 37 -23.26 21.24 -2.73
C SER A 37 -23.15 20.88 -1.25
N ASN A 38 -23.96 21.52 -0.40
CA ASN A 38 -24.10 21.15 1.01
C ASN A 38 -25.23 20.13 1.17
N TRP A 39 -24.97 19.05 1.90
CA TRP A 39 -25.91 17.94 2.10
C TRP A 39 -26.30 17.78 3.56
N SER A 40 -27.45 17.17 3.83
CA SER A 40 -27.89 16.89 5.20
C SER A 40 -28.44 15.49 5.32
N TYR A 41 -27.93 14.73 6.28
CA TYR A 41 -28.48 13.43 6.68
C TYR A 41 -29.47 13.66 7.82
N THR A 42 -30.68 13.11 7.71
CA THR A 42 -31.71 13.21 8.76
C THR A 42 -32.24 11.83 9.10
N ARG A 43 -32.34 11.53 10.40
CA ARG A 43 -32.95 10.30 10.89
C ARG A 43 -33.80 10.59 12.11
N THR A 44 -35.02 10.06 12.10
CA THR A 44 -35.83 9.94 13.30
C THR A 44 -35.62 8.56 13.92
N PHE A 45 -35.52 8.50 15.24
CA PHE A 45 -35.35 7.25 15.98
C PHE A 45 -36.05 7.33 17.33
N GLN A 46 -36.43 6.17 17.85
CA GLN A 46 -36.95 6.02 19.20
C GLN A 46 -35.86 5.46 20.11
N VAL A 47 -35.90 5.84 21.38
CA VAL A 47 -34.93 5.39 22.38
C VAL A 47 -35.66 4.53 23.40
N ASP A 48 -35.10 3.35 23.66
CA ASP A 48 -35.68 2.43 24.62
C ASP A 48 -35.58 2.95 26.06
N ASN A 49 -36.52 2.52 26.91
CA ASN A 49 -36.54 2.88 28.33
C ASN A 49 -35.25 2.47 29.05
N GLU A 50 -34.61 1.38 28.62
CA GLU A 50 -33.36 0.87 29.20
C GLU A 50 -32.20 1.85 29.00
N VAL A 51 -32.12 2.48 27.83
CA VAL A 51 -31.09 3.49 27.50
C VAL A 51 -31.33 4.77 28.30
N MET A 52 -32.59 5.20 28.39
CA MET A 52 -33.00 6.39 29.17
C MET A 52 -32.85 6.20 30.69
N ALA A 53 -32.89 4.95 31.17
CA ALA A 53 -32.71 4.63 32.59
C ALA A 53 -31.25 4.74 33.03
N GLN A 54 -30.30 4.75 32.10
CA GLN A 54 -28.88 4.92 32.41
C GLN A 54 -28.57 6.36 32.87
N ARG A 55 -27.49 6.54 33.63
CA ARG A 55 -27.10 7.85 34.14
C ARG A 55 -26.60 8.82 33.06
N GLU A 56 -25.82 8.32 32.09
CA GLU A 56 -25.31 9.13 30.98
C GLU A 56 -25.58 8.46 29.64
N GLN A 57 -25.90 9.28 28.64
CA GLN A 57 -26.05 8.88 27.24
C GLN A 57 -25.13 9.70 26.35
N TRP A 58 -24.38 9.02 25.49
CA TRP A 58 -23.40 9.60 24.58
C TRP A 58 -23.70 9.19 23.15
N LEU A 59 -23.75 10.16 22.23
CA LEU A 59 -23.76 9.91 20.80
C LEU A 59 -22.31 9.75 20.33
N VAL A 60 -21.98 8.58 19.82
CA VAL A 60 -20.65 8.27 19.28
C VAL A 60 -20.74 8.22 17.77
N MET A 61 -19.98 9.11 17.12
CA MET A 61 -19.83 9.17 15.68
C MET A 61 -18.39 8.79 15.38
N GLU A 62 -18.18 7.58 14.90
CA GLU A 62 -16.82 7.10 14.88
C GLU A 62 -15.96 7.76 13.78
N GLY A 63 -16.57 8.27 12.71
CA GLY A 63 -15.89 8.94 11.60
C GLY A 63 -16.90 9.68 10.71
N ILE A 64 -16.63 10.95 10.46
CA ILE A 64 -17.49 11.87 9.71
C ILE A 64 -16.64 12.55 8.65
N ASP A 65 -17.10 12.56 7.40
CA ASP A 65 -16.35 13.09 6.27
C ASP A 65 -17.05 14.35 5.71
N THR A 66 -16.62 15.56 6.05
CA THR A 66 -15.59 15.93 7.05
C THR A 66 -16.10 17.06 7.93
N PHE A 67 -16.66 18.11 7.32
CA PHE A 67 -17.20 19.27 8.02
C PHE A 67 -18.70 19.11 8.20
N ALA A 68 -19.15 18.89 9.42
CA ALA A 68 -20.57 18.78 9.71
C ALA A 68 -20.97 19.42 11.05
N ASP A 69 -22.13 20.08 11.04
CA ASP A 69 -22.88 20.48 12.22
C ASP A 69 -23.80 19.32 12.64
N VAL A 70 -23.70 18.89 13.90
CA VAL A 70 -24.50 17.80 14.47
C VAL A 70 -25.59 18.40 15.34
N ILE A 71 -26.85 18.15 14.98
CA ILE A 71 -28.03 18.75 15.61
C ILE A 71 -28.95 17.63 16.08
N LEU A 72 -29.30 17.64 17.37
CA LEU A 72 -30.25 16.70 17.98
C LEU A 72 -31.44 17.48 18.54
N ASN A 73 -32.66 17.11 18.13
CA ASN A 73 -33.91 17.73 18.61
C ASN A 73 -33.92 19.27 18.47
N GLY A 74 -33.33 19.79 17.39
CA GLY A 74 -33.23 21.22 17.12
C GLY A 74 -32.08 21.95 17.83
N LYS A 75 -31.29 21.28 18.68
CA LYS A 75 -30.13 21.85 19.37
C LYS A 75 -28.83 21.33 18.76
N THR A 76 -27.93 22.24 18.40
CA THR A 76 -26.57 21.89 17.95
C THR A 76 -25.79 21.30 19.13
N ILE A 77 -25.33 20.06 18.99
CA ILE A 77 -24.57 19.33 20.01
C ILE A 77 -23.05 19.35 19.74
N GLY A 78 -22.64 19.64 18.50
CA GLY A 78 -21.22 19.79 18.17
C GLY A 78 -20.94 19.96 16.68
N ARG A 79 -19.65 20.09 16.37
CA ARG A 79 -19.12 20.25 15.01
C ARG A 79 -17.97 19.28 14.77
N THR A 80 -17.82 18.89 13.52
CA THR A 80 -16.73 18.01 13.05
C THR A 80 -15.88 18.75 12.02
N ILE A 81 -14.56 18.52 12.04
CA ILE A 81 -13.57 19.23 11.20
C ILE A 81 -12.46 18.32 10.67
N ASN A 82 -12.46 17.05 11.05
CA ASN A 82 -11.40 16.09 10.73
C ASN A 82 -12.00 14.72 10.45
N MET A 83 -11.73 14.20 9.26
CA MET A 83 -12.23 12.90 8.80
C MET A 83 -11.78 11.73 9.69
N PHE A 84 -10.60 11.86 10.30
CA PHE A 84 -9.87 10.79 10.95
C PHE A 84 -10.10 10.71 12.47
N LEU A 85 -11.01 11.51 13.02
CA LEU A 85 -11.35 11.52 14.45
C LEU A 85 -12.65 10.80 14.77
N THR A 86 -12.73 10.26 15.99
CA THR A 86 -13.97 9.81 16.60
C THR A 86 -14.54 10.92 17.48
N TYR A 87 -15.80 11.27 17.25
CA TYR A 87 -16.49 12.31 17.99
C TYR A 87 -17.48 11.69 18.99
N ARG A 88 -17.48 12.21 20.21
CA ARG A 88 -18.38 11.78 21.30
C ARG A 88 -19.07 12.99 21.90
N PHE A 89 -20.41 12.99 21.86
CA PHE A 89 -21.23 14.08 22.38
C PHE A 89 -22.11 13.57 23.52
N ASN A 90 -22.06 14.22 24.68
CA ASN A 90 -23.00 13.93 25.76
C ASN A 90 -24.38 14.48 25.39
N VAL A 91 -25.37 13.59 25.30
CA VAL A 91 -26.74 13.90 24.87
C VAL A 91 -27.77 13.69 25.98
N THR A 92 -27.33 13.39 27.20
CA THR A 92 -28.17 13.05 28.37
C THR A 92 -29.31 14.05 28.60
N GLU A 93 -29.04 15.36 28.52
CA GLU A 93 -30.05 16.41 28.76
C GLU A 93 -30.95 16.72 27.55
N ILE A 94 -30.60 16.23 26.37
CA ILE A 94 -31.23 16.59 25.09
C ILE A 94 -32.08 15.44 24.55
N LEU A 95 -31.68 14.21 24.88
CA LEU A 95 -32.34 12.99 24.43
C LEU A 95 -33.74 12.88 25.04
N GLN A 96 -34.72 12.59 24.21
CA GLN A 96 -36.11 12.43 24.61
C GLN A 96 -36.48 10.94 24.64
N LYS A 97 -37.42 10.57 25.51
CA LYS A 97 -37.86 9.18 25.70
C LYS A 97 -38.56 8.57 24.47
N HIS A 98 -39.05 9.40 23.56
CA HIS A 98 -39.79 8.95 22.39
C HIS A 98 -39.06 9.34 21.11
N PHE A 99 -39.67 10.18 20.29
CA PHE A 99 -39.09 10.56 19.00
C PHE A 99 -37.94 11.53 19.20
N ASN A 100 -36.79 11.15 18.65
CA ASN A 100 -35.63 12.00 18.51
C ASN A 100 -35.35 12.23 17.03
N MET A 101 -34.96 13.44 16.68
CA MET A 101 -34.54 13.81 15.34
C MET A 101 -33.07 14.20 15.36
N LEU A 102 -32.24 13.41 14.68
CA LEU A 102 -30.83 13.72 14.44
C LEU A 102 -30.68 14.25 13.02
N VAL A 103 -30.03 15.41 12.91
CA VAL A 103 -29.62 16.03 11.65
C VAL A 103 -28.10 16.19 11.66
N VAL A 104 -27.45 15.73 10.61
CA VAL A 104 -26.01 15.94 10.37
C VAL A 104 -25.91 16.76 9.08
N GLY A 105 -25.68 18.07 9.24
CA GLY A 105 -25.58 19.02 8.14
C GLY A 105 -24.15 19.19 7.70
N PHE A 106 -23.81 18.69 6.51
CA PHE A 106 -22.48 18.77 5.92
C PHE A 106 -22.28 20.09 5.17
N THR A 107 -21.08 20.63 5.31
CA THR A 107 -20.57 21.71 4.44
C THR A 107 -19.60 21.10 3.43
N SER A 108 -19.70 21.52 2.16
CA SER A 108 -18.79 21.08 1.09
C SER A 108 -17.33 21.27 1.48
N ALA A 109 -16.55 20.20 1.35
CA ALA A 109 -15.11 20.23 1.58
C ALA A 109 -14.41 21.21 0.61
N VAL A 110 -14.90 21.32 -0.62
CA VAL A 110 -14.37 22.22 -1.66
C VAL A 110 -14.62 23.68 -1.31
N SER A 111 -15.83 24.03 -0.86
CA SER A 111 -16.12 25.40 -0.41
C SER A 111 -15.34 25.74 0.87
N LYS A 112 -15.24 24.79 1.80
CA LYS A 112 -14.54 25.01 3.07
C LYS A 112 -13.03 25.14 2.89
N SER A 113 -12.41 24.35 2.01
CA SER A 113 -10.97 24.45 1.72
C SER A 113 -10.61 25.83 1.13
N LYS A 114 -11.41 26.34 0.19
CA LYS A 114 -11.26 27.70 -0.37
C LYS A 114 -11.35 28.79 0.70
N GLN A 115 -12.31 28.66 1.62
CA GLN A 115 -12.44 29.59 2.75
C GLN A 115 -11.21 29.53 3.66
N CYS A 116 -10.84 28.34 4.14
CA CYS A 116 -9.70 28.15 5.02
C CYS A 116 -8.40 28.65 4.39
N TYR A 117 -8.22 28.46 3.08
CA TYR A 117 -7.06 28.97 2.36
C TYR A 117 -7.04 30.50 2.30
N SER A 118 -8.20 31.14 2.07
CA SER A 118 -8.31 32.61 2.02
C SER A 118 -8.02 33.28 3.37
N ASP A 119 -8.26 32.58 4.47
CA ASP A 119 -8.00 33.05 5.82
C ASP A 119 -6.50 32.94 6.22
N LEU A 120 -5.67 32.27 5.42
CA LEU A 120 -4.24 32.10 5.73
C LEU A 120 -3.44 33.36 5.44
N PRO A 121 -2.46 33.71 6.29
CA PRO A 121 -1.64 34.92 6.11
C PRO A 121 -0.59 34.79 5.01
N TYR A 122 -0.43 33.61 4.41
CA TYR A 122 0.52 33.32 3.34
C TYR A 122 0.03 32.14 2.49
N THR A 123 0.60 32.00 1.30
CA THR A 123 0.34 30.89 0.38
C THR A 123 0.92 29.58 0.90
N VAL A 124 0.14 28.50 0.83
CA VAL A 124 0.60 27.15 1.16
C VAL A 124 0.43 26.27 -0.09
N PRO A 125 1.50 25.95 -0.81
CA PRO A 125 1.40 25.22 -2.07
C PRO A 125 1.30 23.69 -1.89
N PRO A 126 0.87 22.94 -2.93
CA PRO A 126 0.32 23.44 -4.19
C PRO A 126 -1.07 24.05 -4.00
N ILE A 127 -1.41 25.05 -4.81
CA ILE A 127 -2.70 25.76 -4.74
C ILE A 127 -3.81 24.88 -5.33
N CYS A 128 -3.57 24.36 -6.52
CA CYS A 128 -4.45 23.46 -7.26
C CYS A 128 -3.63 22.28 -7.80
N PRO A 129 -4.25 21.11 -8.02
CA PRO A 129 -3.63 20.03 -8.77
C PRO A 129 -3.42 20.44 -10.24
N PRO A 130 -2.57 19.71 -10.99
CA PRO A 130 -2.48 19.85 -12.44
C PRO A 130 -3.84 19.69 -13.12
N ASP A 131 -4.09 20.45 -14.19
CA ASP A 131 -5.38 20.46 -14.90
C ASP A 131 -5.77 19.06 -15.43
N VAL A 132 -4.78 18.26 -15.84
CA VAL A 132 -4.96 16.87 -16.32
C VAL A 132 -5.56 15.92 -15.28
N GLN A 133 -5.59 16.30 -14.00
CA GLN A 133 -6.21 15.48 -12.95
C GLN A 133 -7.70 15.79 -12.74
N HIS A 134 -8.22 16.83 -13.38
CA HIS A 134 -9.62 17.24 -13.28
C HIS A 134 -10.11 17.44 -11.82
N GLY A 135 -9.21 17.86 -10.92
CA GLY A 135 -9.44 17.89 -9.47
C GLY A 135 -10.00 19.19 -8.89
N PHE A 136 -9.89 19.30 -7.56
CA PHE A 136 -10.25 20.47 -6.76
C PHE A 136 -9.02 21.07 -6.04
N CYS A 137 -9.08 22.35 -5.70
CA CYS A 137 -7.96 23.08 -5.09
C CYS A 137 -7.95 23.06 -3.54
N HIS A 138 -6.78 23.32 -2.95
CA HIS A 138 -6.56 23.56 -1.53
C HIS A 138 -6.82 22.38 -0.57
N ILE A 139 -6.61 21.13 -1.00
CA ILE A 139 -6.81 19.96 -0.12
C ILE A 139 -5.89 19.97 1.13
N ASN A 140 -4.72 20.59 1.02
CA ASN A 140 -3.70 20.65 2.06
C ASN A 140 -4.07 21.48 3.30
N VAL A 141 -5.08 22.35 3.24
CA VAL A 141 -5.49 23.16 4.40
C VAL A 141 -6.57 22.51 5.26
N ILE A 142 -7.05 21.32 4.86
CA ILE A 142 -8.10 20.58 5.57
C ILE A 142 -7.65 19.16 5.91
N ARG A 143 -8.26 18.55 6.94
CA ARG A 143 -7.97 17.16 7.36
C ARG A 143 -9.01 16.20 6.80
N LYS A 144 -8.79 15.81 5.55
CA LYS A 144 -9.53 14.82 4.75
C LYS A 144 -8.52 13.97 3.97
N GLU A 145 -8.96 12.83 3.45
CA GLU A 145 -8.20 12.07 2.45
C GLU A 145 -7.70 12.98 1.32
N GLN A 146 -6.38 13.07 1.15
CA GLN A 146 -5.71 14.01 0.25
C GLN A 146 -5.96 13.68 -1.23
N CYS A 147 -6.05 12.41 -1.61
CA CYS A 147 -6.37 12.01 -2.99
C CYS A 147 -7.86 12.17 -3.34
N SER A 148 -8.72 12.51 -2.37
CA SER A 148 -10.16 12.72 -2.65
C SER A 148 -10.42 13.92 -3.55
N PHE A 149 -9.45 14.82 -3.71
CA PHE A 149 -9.52 15.99 -4.58
C PHE A 149 -8.93 15.74 -5.98
N SER A 150 -8.59 14.48 -6.29
CA SER A 150 -7.83 13.95 -7.43
C SER A 150 -6.41 13.54 -7.06
N TRP A 151 -5.84 12.70 -7.91
CA TRP A 151 -4.42 12.40 -7.97
C TRP A 151 -4.04 12.03 -9.41
N ASP A 152 -2.75 11.85 -9.72
CA ASP A 152 -2.26 11.41 -11.04
C ASP A 152 -2.71 10.00 -11.48
N TRP A 153 -3.41 9.27 -10.59
CA TRP A 153 -4.04 7.97 -10.85
C TRP A 153 -5.51 7.91 -10.42
N GLY A 154 -6.10 8.98 -9.87
CA GLY A 154 -7.38 8.93 -9.16
C GLY A 154 -8.29 10.14 -9.35
N PRO A 155 -9.62 9.98 -9.26
CA PRO A 155 -10.60 11.03 -9.55
C PRO A 155 -10.87 11.96 -8.37
N GLY A 156 -11.30 13.19 -8.67
CA GLY A 156 -11.69 14.18 -7.67
C GLY A 156 -13.17 14.14 -7.32
N PHE A 157 -13.61 13.24 -6.45
CA PHE A 157 -15.01 13.17 -6.00
C PHE A 157 -15.33 13.96 -4.74
N ALA A 158 -14.33 14.27 -3.90
CA ALA A 158 -14.44 15.08 -2.68
C ALA A 158 -15.75 14.86 -1.87
N THR A 159 -16.12 13.59 -1.66
CA THR A 159 -17.45 13.23 -1.16
C THR A 159 -17.73 13.73 0.27
N GLN A 160 -19.01 13.77 0.63
CA GLN A 160 -19.51 14.02 1.98
C GLN A 160 -20.25 12.78 2.49
N GLY A 161 -20.18 12.48 3.79
CA GLY A 161 -20.93 11.37 4.35
C GLY A 161 -20.56 10.94 5.76
N ILE A 162 -21.44 10.14 6.34
CA ILE A 162 -21.18 9.42 7.58
C ILE A 162 -20.51 8.11 7.19
N TRP A 163 -19.20 8.16 6.97
CA TRP A 163 -18.41 7.04 6.45
C TRP A 163 -18.18 5.94 7.51
N LYS A 164 -18.64 6.14 8.75
CA LYS A 164 -18.53 5.18 9.86
C LYS A 164 -19.76 5.00 10.73
N PRO A 165 -19.82 3.92 11.52
CA PRO A 165 -20.92 3.69 12.44
C PRO A 165 -21.19 4.89 13.34
N ILE A 166 -22.49 5.10 13.57
CA ILE A 166 -23.02 6.05 14.53
C ILE A 166 -23.92 5.27 15.48
N TYR A 167 -23.71 5.43 16.79
CA TYR A 167 -24.48 4.70 17.80
C TYR A 167 -24.60 5.50 19.10
N LEU A 168 -25.61 5.13 19.89
CA LEU A 168 -25.77 5.64 21.25
C LEU A 168 -25.09 4.68 22.24
N SER A 169 -24.28 5.23 23.12
CA SER A 169 -23.64 4.52 24.22
C SER A 169 -24.19 5.06 25.53
N ALA A 170 -24.81 4.21 26.33
CA ALA A 170 -25.40 4.59 27.61
C ALA A 170 -24.86 3.71 28.74
N PHE A 171 -24.53 4.32 29.87
CA PHE A 171 -23.90 3.65 31.02
C PHE A 171 -24.14 4.43 32.32
N ASN A 172 -24.10 3.76 33.48
CA ASN A 172 -24.26 4.41 34.78
C ASN A 172 -22.95 4.90 35.36
N THR A 173 -21.91 4.07 35.30
CA THR A 173 -20.65 4.32 36.01
C THR A 173 -19.48 4.51 35.06
N SER A 174 -19.20 3.53 34.20
CA SER A 174 -18.08 3.59 33.28
C SER A 174 -18.21 2.65 32.10
N THR A 175 -17.50 2.96 31.02
CA THR A 175 -17.40 2.10 29.84
C THR A 175 -15.97 2.07 29.31
N LEU A 176 -15.54 0.90 28.84
CA LEU A 176 -14.24 0.73 28.19
C LEU A 176 -14.30 1.25 26.75
N ILE A 177 -13.63 2.38 26.51
CA ILE A 177 -13.66 3.10 25.24
C ILE A 177 -12.48 2.77 24.33
N GLY A 178 -11.40 2.22 24.88
CA GLY A 178 -10.21 1.85 24.12
C GLY A 178 -9.32 0.88 24.89
N ALA A 179 -8.61 0.03 24.16
CA ALA A 179 -7.57 -0.84 24.68
C ALA A 179 -6.46 -0.94 23.64
N SER A 180 -5.22 -0.80 24.08
CA SER A 180 -4.04 -0.94 23.24
C SER A 180 -2.94 -1.64 24.02
N ALA A 181 -2.09 -2.40 23.34
CA ALA A 181 -1.00 -3.11 23.97
C ALA A 181 0.35 -2.69 23.36
N LEU A 182 1.36 -2.70 24.22
CA LEU A 182 2.77 -2.58 23.89
C LEU A 182 3.55 -3.62 24.67
N TYR A 183 4.81 -3.78 24.32
CA TYR A 183 5.74 -4.61 25.06
C TYR A 183 7.06 -3.89 25.20
N ASN A 184 7.75 -4.17 26.30
CA ASN A 184 9.11 -3.72 26.53
C ASN A 184 10.01 -4.95 26.74
N TRP A 185 11.10 -5.02 25.99
CA TRP A 185 12.08 -6.08 26.10
C TRP A 185 13.06 -5.74 27.22
N GLY A 186 13.03 -6.50 28.31
CA GLY A 186 14.00 -6.41 29.41
C GLY A 186 15.06 -7.51 29.33
N ASN A 187 16.12 -7.39 30.14
CA ASN A 187 17.24 -8.35 30.14
C ASN A 187 16.84 -9.79 30.53
N ASN A 188 15.78 -9.98 31.32
CA ASN A 188 15.35 -11.28 31.86
C ASN A 188 13.95 -11.74 31.39
N GLY A 189 13.34 -11.06 30.42
CA GLY A 189 11.97 -11.33 29.99
C GLY A 189 11.34 -10.12 29.28
N MET A 190 10.07 -10.25 28.93
CA MET A 190 9.31 -9.21 28.25
C MET A 190 8.17 -8.75 29.15
N GLN A 191 8.05 -7.44 29.32
CA GLN A 191 6.93 -6.84 30.03
C GLN A 191 5.85 -6.48 29.00
N PHE A 192 4.69 -7.13 29.09
CA PHE A 192 3.52 -6.81 28.28
C PHE A 192 2.69 -5.74 28.96
N ASP A 193 2.64 -4.57 28.34
CA ASP A 193 2.00 -3.36 28.85
C ASP A 193 0.67 -3.11 28.12
N LEU A 194 -0.43 -3.28 28.85
CA LEU A 194 -1.77 -3.00 28.38
C LEU A 194 -2.22 -1.62 28.83
N LYS A 195 -2.52 -0.74 27.89
CA LYS A 195 -3.13 0.56 28.15
C LYS A 195 -4.64 0.48 27.90
N LEU A 196 -5.42 0.80 28.92
CA LEU A 196 -6.88 0.84 28.90
C LEU A 196 -7.33 2.30 28.96
N GLN A 197 -8.34 2.64 28.17
CA GLN A 197 -9.02 3.92 28.22
C GLN A 197 -10.48 3.69 28.63
N THR A 198 -10.92 4.37 29.67
CA THR A 198 -12.29 4.28 30.21
C THR A 198 -12.94 5.65 30.25
N SER A 199 -14.23 5.70 29.93
CA SER A 199 -15.06 6.90 30.16
C SER A 199 -15.79 6.74 31.48
N ILE A 200 -15.83 7.80 32.31
CA ILE A 200 -16.31 7.75 33.71
C ILE A 200 -17.30 8.88 33.99
N THR A 201 -18.45 8.55 34.58
CA THR A 201 -19.52 9.51 34.89
C THR A 201 -19.19 10.37 36.12
N SER A 202 -18.74 9.76 37.24
CA SER A 202 -18.35 10.50 38.46
C SER A 202 -17.44 9.72 39.43
N GLY A 203 -16.47 10.40 40.05
CA GLY A 203 -15.79 9.96 41.29
C GLY A 203 -14.55 9.07 41.11
N LEU A 204 -14.06 8.54 42.24
CA LEU A 204 -13.06 7.47 42.30
C LEU A 204 -13.80 6.15 42.03
N LEU A 205 -13.65 5.58 40.84
CA LEU A 205 -14.31 4.32 40.50
C LEU A 205 -13.41 3.16 40.93
N SER A 206 -13.90 2.23 41.74
CA SER A 206 -13.23 0.97 42.04
C SER A 206 -13.84 -0.15 41.20
N GLY A 207 -13.01 -0.86 40.45
CA GLY A 207 -13.44 -1.94 39.57
C GLY A 207 -12.41 -3.06 39.46
N ASN A 208 -12.86 -4.22 39.01
CA ASN A 208 -12.01 -5.37 38.74
C ASN A 208 -11.83 -5.53 37.22
N PHE A 209 -10.59 -5.80 36.78
CA PHE A 209 -10.28 -6.12 35.40
C PHE A 209 -9.81 -7.56 35.31
N SER A 210 -10.47 -8.39 34.51
CA SER A 210 -9.92 -9.67 34.08
C SER A 210 -9.35 -9.54 32.67
N ILE A 211 -8.13 -10.03 32.50
CA ILE A 211 -7.44 -10.09 31.22
C ILE A 211 -7.19 -11.56 30.92
N GLU A 212 -7.70 -12.00 29.78
CA GLU A 212 -7.52 -13.35 29.24
C GLU A 212 -6.70 -13.25 27.95
N ILE A 213 -5.59 -13.99 27.86
CA ILE A 213 -4.77 -14.09 26.65
C ILE A 213 -4.82 -15.53 26.15
N LYS A 214 -5.72 -15.79 25.20
CA LYS A 214 -5.88 -17.11 24.57
C LYS A 214 -4.68 -17.39 23.66
N GLY A 215 -4.15 -18.61 23.77
CA GLY A 215 -2.90 -19.04 23.12
C GLY A 215 -1.66 -19.00 24.03
N LEU A 216 -1.72 -18.25 25.15
CA LEU A 216 -0.76 -18.36 26.26
C LEU A 216 -1.38 -18.99 27.51
N GLU A 217 -2.70 -19.20 27.52
CA GLU A 217 -3.48 -19.69 28.67
C GLU A 217 -3.30 -18.82 29.93
N ILE A 218 -3.16 -17.50 29.75
CA ILE A 218 -2.99 -16.55 30.84
C ILE A 218 -4.34 -15.95 31.20
N HIS A 219 -4.70 -16.04 32.48
CA HIS A 219 -5.83 -15.34 33.08
C HIS A 219 -5.36 -14.56 34.32
N LYS A 220 -5.34 -13.23 34.22
CA LYS A 220 -4.97 -12.34 35.33
C LYS A 220 -6.14 -11.46 35.74
N ILE A 221 -6.35 -11.33 37.04
CA ILE A 221 -7.37 -10.46 37.62
C ILE A 221 -6.66 -9.35 38.40
N PHE A 222 -6.96 -8.11 38.07
CA PHE A 222 -6.53 -6.93 38.81
C PHE A 222 -7.73 -6.38 39.59
N THR A 223 -7.59 -6.29 40.91
CA THR A 223 -8.67 -5.90 41.83
C THR A 223 -8.47 -4.51 42.41
N ASN A 224 -9.55 -3.80 42.72
CA ASN A 224 -9.56 -2.50 43.42
C ASN A 224 -8.76 -1.39 42.72
N ILE A 225 -8.78 -1.34 41.40
CA ILE A 225 -8.14 -0.23 40.68
C ILE A 225 -9.02 1.01 40.80
N THR A 226 -8.42 2.12 41.21
CA THR A 226 -9.11 3.41 41.36
C THR A 226 -8.79 4.37 40.23
N PHE A 227 -9.82 5.08 39.75
CA PHE A 227 -9.68 6.03 38.64
C PHE A 227 -10.04 7.45 39.07
N PRO A 228 -9.15 8.44 38.91
CA PRO A 228 -9.54 9.84 39.00
C PRO A 228 -10.24 10.28 37.70
N LYS A 229 -11.35 11.02 37.83
CA LYS A 229 -11.99 11.71 36.69
C LYS A 229 -11.04 12.80 36.17
N THR A 230 -10.71 12.74 34.89
CA THR A 230 -10.03 13.84 34.17
C THR A 230 -11.05 14.88 33.71
N GLN A 231 -10.59 16.08 33.35
CA GLN A 231 -11.47 17.17 32.87
C GLN A 231 -12.31 16.74 31.65
N ASP A 232 -11.81 15.81 30.84
CA ASP A 232 -12.47 15.31 29.62
C ASP A 232 -13.33 14.06 29.84
N GLY A 233 -13.43 13.57 31.08
CA GLY A 233 -14.20 12.36 31.42
C GLY A 233 -13.61 11.05 30.89
N ILE A 234 -12.36 11.07 30.41
CA ILE A 234 -11.61 9.90 29.90
C ILE A 234 -10.37 9.67 30.78
N SER A 235 -10.30 8.51 31.42
CA SER A 235 -9.15 8.10 32.23
C SER A 235 -8.37 7.00 31.51
N SER A 236 -7.04 7.02 31.65
CA SER A 236 -6.18 5.98 31.11
C SER A 236 -5.47 5.23 32.22
N LEU A 237 -5.37 3.91 32.05
CA LEU A 237 -4.73 2.99 32.99
C LEU A 237 -3.71 2.16 32.26
N LYS A 238 -2.57 1.92 32.89
CA LYS A 238 -1.56 0.99 32.41
C LYS A 238 -1.53 -0.23 33.33
N LEU A 239 -1.68 -1.41 32.75
CA LEU A 239 -1.58 -2.71 33.41
C LEU A 239 -0.41 -3.47 32.80
N SER A 240 0.45 -4.04 33.62
CA SER A 240 1.65 -4.75 33.15
C SER A 240 1.61 -6.22 33.54
N ILE A 241 2.03 -7.08 32.62
CA ILE A 241 2.11 -8.53 32.77
C ILE A 241 3.52 -8.97 32.36
N ASP A 242 4.29 -9.49 33.31
CA ASP A 242 5.62 -10.04 32.99
C ASP A 242 5.49 -11.43 32.37
N LEU A 243 6.17 -11.65 31.25
CA LEU A 243 6.23 -12.90 30.48
C LEU A 243 7.68 -13.32 30.28
N LYS A 244 8.00 -14.62 30.38
CA LYS A 244 9.32 -15.13 30.01
C LYS A 244 9.39 -15.34 28.50
N SER A 245 10.59 -15.27 27.94
CA SER A 245 10.82 -15.45 26.49
C SER A 245 10.45 -16.84 25.96
N THR A 246 10.41 -17.86 26.84
CA THR A 246 9.97 -19.22 26.52
C THR A 246 8.46 -19.37 26.43
N ASP A 247 7.71 -18.40 26.96
CA ASP A 247 6.28 -18.55 27.18
C ASP A 247 5.49 -18.26 25.89
N PHE A 248 6.09 -17.62 24.89
CA PHE A 248 5.41 -17.20 23.67
C PHE A 248 6.23 -17.47 22.40
N LYS A 249 5.51 -17.72 21.30
CA LYS A 249 6.06 -17.73 19.94
C LYS A 249 6.00 -16.33 19.33
N ARG A 250 7.03 -15.99 18.56
CA ARG A 250 7.17 -14.71 17.84
C ARG A 250 6.38 -14.72 16.52
N TRP A 251 5.90 -13.54 16.14
CA TRP A 251 5.33 -13.25 14.83
C TRP A 251 6.45 -12.96 13.82
N TRP A 252 6.30 -13.46 12.59
CA TRP A 252 7.25 -13.29 11.49
C TRP A 252 6.58 -12.82 10.20
N PRO A 253 7.28 -12.02 9.36
CA PRO A 253 6.82 -11.68 8.03
C PRO A 253 6.69 -12.90 7.11
N ASN A 254 5.93 -12.74 6.03
CA ASN A 254 5.73 -13.74 4.98
C ASN A 254 7.09 -14.23 4.43
N GLY A 255 7.28 -15.54 4.38
CA GLY A 255 8.53 -16.20 3.97
C GLY A 255 9.62 -16.34 5.05
N TYR A 256 9.47 -15.74 6.24
CA TYR A 256 10.49 -15.79 7.30
C TYR A 256 10.09 -16.62 8.53
N GLY A 257 8.82 -17.02 8.65
CA GLY A 257 8.34 -17.84 9.77
C GLY A 257 6.83 -17.78 9.93
N PRO A 258 6.28 -18.28 11.06
CA PRO A 258 4.84 -18.30 11.32
C PRO A 258 4.31 -16.96 11.87
N GLN A 259 3.08 -16.61 11.50
CA GLN A 259 2.35 -15.41 11.92
C GLN A 259 1.56 -15.66 13.22
N THR A 260 2.25 -16.00 14.31
CA THR A 260 1.54 -16.34 15.57
C THR A 260 0.88 -15.10 16.18
N LEU A 261 -0.45 -15.14 16.33
CA LEU A 261 -1.27 -14.10 16.95
C LEU A 261 -2.00 -14.65 18.19
N TYR A 262 -2.20 -13.80 19.19
CA TYR A 262 -2.86 -14.11 20.45
C TYR A 262 -4.11 -13.24 20.61
N ASN A 263 -5.20 -13.85 21.07
CA ASN A 263 -6.46 -13.12 21.31
C ASN A 263 -6.47 -12.63 22.75
N VAL A 264 -6.47 -11.30 22.92
CA VAL A 264 -6.53 -10.64 24.22
C VAL A 264 -7.98 -10.20 24.45
N SER A 265 -8.61 -10.74 25.49
CA SER A 265 -9.95 -10.36 25.94
C SER A 265 -9.85 -9.65 27.28
N ILE A 266 -10.46 -8.48 27.38
CA ILE A 266 -10.44 -7.65 28.59
C ILE A 266 -11.87 -7.49 29.03
N HIS A 267 -12.15 -7.84 30.28
CA HIS A 267 -13.43 -7.60 30.91
C HIS A 267 -13.23 -6.66 32.10
N HIS A 268 -14.01 -5.58 32.11
CA HIS A 268 -14.11 -4.69 33.24
C HIS A 268 -15.46 -4.93 33.92
N ASN A 269 -15.43 -5.20 35.22
CA ASN A 269 -16.61 -5.31 36.06
C ASN A 269 -16.59 -4.15 37.08
N SER A 270 -17.53 -3.22 36.94
CA SER A 270 -17.64 -2.08 37.85
C SER A 270 -18.27 -2.50 39.19
N SER A 271 -18.15 -1.64 40.20
CA SER A 271 -18.79 -1.82 41.51
C SER A 271 -20.33 -1.90 41.45
N THR A 272 -20.94 -1.48 40.34
CA THR A 272 -22.39 -1.55 40.09
C THR A 272 -22.79 -2.75 39.22
N PHE A 273 -21.91 -3.75 39.07
CA PHE A 273 -22.11 -4.94 38.20
C PHE A 273 -22.27 -4.62 36.72
N GLU A 274 -21.82 -3.44 36.25
CA GLU A 274 -21.75 -3.16 34.82
C GLU A 274 -20.52 -3.85 34.23
N THR A 275 -20.74 -4.76 33.30
CA THR A 275 -19.67 -5.45 32.57
C THR A 275 -19.45 -4.79 31.22
N SER A 276 -18.21 -4.40 30.93
CA SER A 276 -17.78 -3.96 29.60
C SER A 276 -16.60 -4.80 29.13
N SER A 277 -16.55 -5.14 27.85
CA SER A 277 -15.48 -5.97 27.29
C SER A 277 -14.90 -5.43 25.99
N ARG A 278 -13.62 -5.67 25.78
CA ARG A 278 -12.91 -5.41 24.52
C ARG A 278 -11.98 -6.55 24.18
N ASN A 279 -11.96 -6.90 22.90
CA ASN A 279 -11.11 -7.94 22.38
C ASN A 279 -10.26 -7.37 21.24
N PHE A 280 -9.00 -7.75 21.19
CA PHE A 280 -8.12 -7.48 20.05
C PHE A 280 -7.09 -8.59 19.91
N ARG A 281 -6.40 -8.61 18.77
CA ARG A 281 -5.34 -9.58 18.50
C ARG A 281 -3.99 -8.92 18.58
N PHE A 282 -3.00 -9.69 19.00
CA PHE A 282 -1.68 -9.18 19.26
C PHE A 282 -0.60 -10.20 18.85
N GLY A 283 0.52 -9.73 18.30
CA GLY A 283 1.66 -10.56 17.94
C GLY A 283 2.97 -10.03 18.53
N PHE A 284 3.77 -10.91 19.13
CA PHE A 284 5.06 -10.53 19.72
C PHE A 284 6.16 -10.52 18.66
N ARG A 285 6.85 -9.39 18.50
CA ARG A 285 8.04 -9.30 17.64
C ARG A 285 9.00 -8.22 18.10
N LYS A 286 10.19 -8.16 17.53
CA LYS A 286 11.12 -7.04 17.69
C LYS A 286 11.34 -6.40 16.32
N VAL A 287 11.28 -5.07 16.23
CA VAL A 287 11.58 -4.32 15.01
C VAL A 287 12.62 -3.27 15.30
N GLU A 288 13.61 -3.16 14.42
CA GLU A 288 14.62 -2.12 14.45
C GLU A 288 14.89 -1.67 13.01
N LEU A 289 14.96 -0.36 12.79
CA LEU A 289 15.50 0.22 11.56
C LEU A 289 16.99 0.47 11.78
N VAL A 290 17.83 -0.28 11.11
CA VAL A 290 19.28 -0.19 11.26
C VAL A 290 19.86 0.81 10.27
N GLN A 291 20.59 1.80 10.81
CA GLN A 291 21.28 2.85 10.06
C GLN A 291 22.73 2.95 10.56
N GLU A 292 23.56 1.99 10.15
CA GLU A 292 24.95 1.85 10.59
C GLU A 292 25.94 2.13 9.45
N PRO A 293 27.17 2.59 9.73
CA PRO A 293 28.19 2.79 8.70
C PRO A 293 28.53 1.48 7.98
N ILE A 294 28.62 1.54 6.65
CA ILE A 294 28.99 0.37 5.83
C ILE A 294 30.47 0.50 5.43
N PRO A 295 31.33 -0.51 5.69
CA PRO A 295 32.71 -0.51 5.22
C PRO A 295 32.80 -0.32 3.70
N GLY A 296 33.62 0.63 3.23
CA GLY A 296 33.74 0.95 1.80
C GLY A 296 32.66 1.90 1.27
N SER A 297 31.82 2.45 2.15
CA SER A 297 30.86 3.50 1.83
C SER A 297 30.98 4.68 2.79
N THR A 298 30.67 5.89 2.31
CA THR A 298 30.63 7.11 3.13
C THR A 298 29.30 7.31 3.86
N GLY A 299 28.28 6.51 3.54
CA GLY A 299 26.93 6.65 4.06
C GLY A 299 26.54 5.66 5.14
N LEU A 300 25.24 5.63 5.45
CA LEU A 300 24.64 4.70 6.41
C LEU A 300 23.79 3.67 5.69
N SER A 301 23.67 2.49 6.30
CA SER A 301 22.70 1.49 5.86
C SER A 301 21.27 1.96 6.11
N PHE A 302 20.30 1.26 5.51
CA PHE A 302 18.89 1.45 5.79
C PHE A 302 18.17 0.13 5.57
N TYR A 303 17.93 -0.63 6.65
CA TYR A 303 17.27 -1.93 6.55
C TYR A 303 16.49 -2.27 7.81
N PHE A 304 15.50 -3.15 7.66
CA PHE A 304 14.69 -3.65 8.77
C PHE A 304 15.29 -4.93 9.34
N ARG A 305 15.43 -4.94 10.68
CA ARG A 305 15.77 -6.14 11.45
C ARG A 305 14.54 -6.57 12.24
N ILE A 306 13.97 -7.73 11.86
CA ILE A 306 12.81 -8.31 12.53
C ILE A 306 13.27 -9.53 13.32
N ASN A 307 13.02 -9.53 14.63
CA ASN A 307 13.44 -10.61 15.54
C ASN A 307 14.94 -10.92 15.40
N ASP A 308 15.76 -9.88 15.26
CA ASP A 308 17.23 -9.92 15.10
C ASP A 308 17.72 -10.46 13.74
N VAL A 309 16.82 -10.68 12.77
CA VAL A 309 17.15 -11.10 11.40
C VAL A 309 16.95 -9.93 10.40
N PRO A 310 17.95 -9.60 9.55
CA PRO A 310 17.78 -8.64 8.46
C PRO A 310 16.80 -9.17 7.42
N VAL A 311 15.71 -8.43 7.19
CA VAL A 311 14.66 -8.78 6.22
C VAL A 311 14.78 -7.86 5.01
N PHE A 312 14.86 -8.42 3.81
CA PHE A 312 14.75 -7.64 2.59
C PHE A 312 13.27 -7.32 2.37
N ALA A 313 12.92 -6.03 2.32
CA ALA A 313 11.54 -5.61 2.11
C ALA A 313 11.13 -5.81 0.64
N LYS A 314 10.09 -6.61 0.41
CA LYS A 314 9.55 -6.93 -0.91
C LYS A 314 8.08 -6.57 -0.95
N GLY A 315 7.68 -5.72 -1.88
CA GLY A 315 6.28 -5.47 -2.15
C GLY A 315 6.03 -4.16 -2.87
N ALA A 316 5.03 -3.43 -2.41
CA ALA A 316 4.44 -2.32 -3.15
C ALA A 316 3.80 -1.27 -2.25
N ASN A 317 3.42 -0.15 -2.85
CA ASN A 317 2.67 0.92 -2.17
C ASN A 317 1.16 0.68 -2.28
N TRP A 318 0.47 0.74 -1.14
CA TRP A 318 -0.97 0.60 -1.01
C TRP A 318 -1.64 1.97 -1.08
N ILE A 319 -2.63 2.07 -1.97
CA ILE A 319 -3.51 3.24 -2.06
C ILE A 319 -4.96 2.86 -1.69
N PRO A 320 -5.85 3.83 -1.41
CA PRO A 320 -7.26 3.53 -1.17
C PRO A 320 -7.89 2.74 -2.34
N ALA A 321 -8.57 1.64 -2.03
CA ALA A 321 -9.10 0.73 -3.05
C ALA A 321 -10.38 1.25 -3.74
N ASP A 322 -10.96 2.36 -3.28
CA ASP A 322 -12.14 2.98 -3.88
C ASP A 322 -12.24 4.45 -3.43
N SER A 323 -12.84 5.30 -4.26
CA SER A 323 -13.18 6.66 -3.87
C SER A 323 -14.31 6.68 -2.83
N PHE A 324 -15.15 5.65 -2.81
CA PHE A 324 -16.31 5.53 -1.92
C PHE A 324 -16.14 4.38 -0.93
N LYS A 325 -15.99 4.72 0.34
CA LYS A 325 -15.54 3.79 1.39
C LYS A 325 -16.62 2.80 1.86
N SER A 326 -17.84 2.99 1.41
CA SER A 326 -18.94 2.05 1.60
C SER A 326 -18.97 0.96 0.53
N ARG A 327 -18.27 1.12 -0.60
CA ARG A 327 -18.26 0.14 -1.70
C ARG A 327 -17.25 -0.98 -1.52
N ILE A 328 -16.25 -0.79 -0.66
CA ILE A 328 -15.18 -1.76 -0.51
C ILE A 328 -15.57 -2.80 0.57
N THR A 329 -15.34 -4.07 0.22
CA THR A 329 -15.89 -5.23 0.91
C THR A 329 -14.79 -6.04 1.59
N THR A 330 -15.16 -6.93 2.51
CA THR A 330 -14.25 -7.92 3.12
C THR A 330 -13.44 -8.67 2.07
N GLU A 331 -14.15 -9.21 1.08
CA GLU A 331 -13.61 -10.06 0.02
C GLU A 331 -12.56 -9.29 -0.80
N ARG A 332 -12.74 -7.98 -0.98
CA ARG A 332 -11.78 -7.14 -1.70
C ARG A 332 -10.46 -7.02 -0.94
N PHE A 333 -10.48 -6.91 0.40
CA PHE A 333 -9.24 -6.92 1.20
C PHE A 333 -8.56 -8.28 1.21
N GLU A 334 -9.33 -9.34 1.42
CA GLU A 334 -8.82 -10.71 1.40
C GLU A 334 -8.17 -11.02 0.04
N ASN A 335 -8.79 -10.59 -1.06
CA ASN A 335 -8.22 -10.72 -2.39
C ASN A 335 -6.91 -9.91 -2.53
N LEU A 336 -6.88 -8.63 -2.15
CA LEU A 336 -5.68 -7.80 -2.31
C LEU A 336 -4.51 -8.25 -1.42
N LEU A 337 -4.76 -8.54 -0.14
CA LEU A 337 -3.74 -9.04 0.80
C LEU A 337 -3.31 -10.47 0.46
N GLY A 338 -4.25 -11.34 0.09
CA GLY A 338 -3.97 -12.68 -0.42
C GLY A 338 -3.13 -12.64 -1.69
N SER A 339 -3.43 -11.72 -2.61
CA SER A 339 -2.65 -11.51 -3.83
C SER A 339 -1.23 -11.08 -3.52
N ALA A 340 -1.04 -10.11 -2.62
CA ALA A 340 0.28 -9.69 -2.16
C ALA A 340 1.08 -10.84 -1.52
N ARG A 341 0.43 -11.66 -0.67
CA ARG A 341 1.07 -12.85 -0.06
C ARG A 341 1.53 -13.84 -1.14
N ASP A 342 0.69 -14.10 -2.12
CA ASP A 342 0.93 -15.09 -3.16
C ASP A 342 1.96 -14.61 -4.20
N ALA A 343 2.13 -13.30 -4.35
CA ALA A 343 3.27 -12.69 -5.05
C ALA A 343 4.54 -12.59 -4.19
N HIS A 344 4.61 -13.33 -3.07
CA HIS A 344 5.74 -13.36 -2.15
C HIS A 344 6.15 -12.01 -1.54
N MET A 345 5.23 -11.05 -1.51
CA MET A 345 5.45 -9.79 -0.83
C MET A 345 5.47 -10.01 0.68
N ASN A 346 6.27 -9.21 1.38
CA ASN A 346 6.38 -9.20 2.83
C ASN A 346 6.23 -7.79 3.42
N MET A 347 6.11 -6.75 2.60
CA MET A 347 5.88 -5.38 3.05
C MET A 347 4.98 -4.61 2.08
N LEU A 348 4.00 -3.89 2.61
CA LEU A 348 3.22 -2.89 1.89
C LEU A 348 3.38 -1.53 2.55
N ARG A 349 3.49 -0.47 1.75
CA ARG A 349 3.51 0.90 2.26
C ARG A 349 2.14 1.54 2.16
N VAL A 350 1.49 1.78 3.30
CA VAL A 350 0.21 2.49 3.36
C VAL A 350 0.50 3.97 3.16
N TRP A 351 0.24 4.43 1.95
CA TRP A 351 0.71 5.71 1.46
C TRP A 351 -0.03 6.92 2.04
N GLY A 352 0.66 8.05 2.16
CA GLY A 352 0.23 9.24 2.93
C GLY A 352 -0.95 10.06 2.37
N VAL A 353 -1.63 9.68 1.29
CA VAL A 353 -2.83 10.42 0.83
C VAL A 353 -4.13 9.99 1.46
N GLY A 354 -4.19 8.82 2.04
CA GLY A 354 -5.43 8.30 2.57
C GLY A 354 -5.11 7.16 3.50
N TRP A 355 -5.44 7.34 4.78
CA TRP A 355 -5.50 6.21 5.70
C TRP A 355 -6.38 5.22 4.98
N GLY A 356 -5.94 3.99 4.71
CA GLY A 356 -6.84 2.93 4.25
C GLY A 356 -8.09 3.03 5.11
N VAL A 357 -9.16 3.54 4.51
CA VAL A 357 -10.13 4.40 5.19
C VAL A 357 -11.01 3.48 6.02
N ARG A 358 -10.51 3.11 7.20
CA ARG A 358 -11.07 2.20 8.20
C ARG A 358 -11.97 1.13 7.61
N GLU A 359 -11.56 0.44 6.58
CA GLU A 359 -12.33 -0.72 6.21
C GLU A 359 -11.91 -1.86 7.09
N THR A 360 -12.63 -1.91 8.21
CA THR A 360 -12.60 -2.96 9.20
C THR A 360 -11.23 -3.08 9.87
N THR A 361 -11.10 -3.90 10.89
CA THR A 361 -9.81 -4.28 11.49
C THR A 361 -8.89 -5.00 10.46
N ARG A 362 -9.19 -4.91 9.14
CA ARG A 362 -8.83 -5.89 8.11
C ARG A 362 -7.68 -5.52 7.20
N LEU A 363 -7.42 -4.25 6.87
CA LEU A 363 -6.11 -3.93 6.30
C LEU A 363 -4.99 -4.40 7.24
N TYR A 364 -5.22 -4.27 8.54
CA TYR A 364 -4.32 -4.75 9.58
C TYR A 364 -4.49 -6.25 9.88
N GLU A 365 -5.39 -6.98 9.18
CA GLU A 365 -5.26 -8.44 9.02
C GLU A 365 -4.04 -8.80 8.16
N ALA A 366 -3.31 -7.82 7.62
CA ALA A 366 -1.90 -7.98 7.25
C ALA A 366 -1.08 -8.70 8.35
N ASP A 367 -1.50 -8.58 9.63
CA ASP A 367 -1.01 -9.40 10.74
C ASP A 367 -1.12 -10.92 10.47
N GLU A 368 -2.23 -11.40 9.90
CA GLU A 368 -2.45 -12.81 9.57
C GLU A 368 -1.66 -13.25 8.33
N TYR A 369 -1.61 -12.39 7.31
CA TYR A 369 -0.90 -12.68 6.06
C TYR A 369 0.62 -12.52 6.18
N GLY A 370 1.12 -11.99 7.30
CA GLY A 370 2.54 -11.77 7.52
C GLY A 370 3.10 -10.58 6.73
N ILE A 371 2.25 -9.63 6.37
CA ILE A 371 2.64 -8.47 5.57
C ILE A 371 3.01 -7.33 6.52
N MET A 372 4.26 -6.88 6.46
CA MET A 372 4.72 -5.70 7.18
C MET A 372 4.08 -4.45 6.58
N LEU A 373 3.74 -3.47 7.40
CA LEU A 373 3.18 -2.20 6.97
C LEU A 373 4.15 -1.06 7.27
N TRP A 374 4.55 -0.34 6.22
CA TRP A 374 5.13 0.99 6.35
C TRP A 374 3.97 1.98 6.41
N GLN A 375 3.78 2.64 7.54
CA GLN A 375 2.58 3.45 7.78
C GLN A 375 2.92 4.93 7.74
N ASP A 376 2.55 5.60 6.64
CA ASP A 376 2.60 7.06 6.55
C ASP A 376 1.46 7.69 7.36
N PHE A 377 1.67 8.90 7.87
CA PHE A 377 0.60 9.82 8.27
C PHE A 377 0.04 10.56 7.06
N MET A 378 -1.16 11.13 7.19
CA MET A 378 -1.92 11.64 6.04
C MET A 378 -1.51 13.02 5.57
N PHE A 379 -0.29 13.09 5.11
CA PHE A 379 0.35 14.24 4.52
C PHE A 379 1.14 13.75 3.31
N ALA A 380 0.86 14.28 2.13
CA ALA A 380 1.48 13.81 0.90
C ALA A 380 1.59 14.91 -0.16
N CYS A 381 2.78 15.04 -0.75
CA CYS A 381 3.13 15.94 -1.85
C CYS A 381 2.50 17.34 -1.70
N ALA A 382 2.56 17.94 -0.51
CA ALA A 382 2.04 19.26 -0.25
C ALA A 382 2.74 19.91 0.93
N MET A 383 2.83 21.25 0.91
CA MET A 383 3.09 22.00 2.13
C MET A 383 1.80 22.10 2.94
N TYR A 384 1.92 22.15 4.26
CA TYR A 384 0.79 22.24 5.18
C TYR A 384 0.96 23.44 6.10
N PRO A 385 -0.13 24.11 6.51
CA PRO A 385 -0.04 25.20 7.46
C PRO A 385 0.40 24.69 8.83
N ALA A 386 1.18 25.49 9.56
CA ALA A 386 1.62 25.17 10.94
C ALA A 386 1.03 26.15 11.98
N ASN A 387 -0.17 26.67 11.73
CA ASN A 387 -0.86 27.50 12.71
C ASN A 387 -1.35 26.66 13.91
N LYS A 388 -1.59 27.31 15.04
CA LYS A 388 -1.89 26.62 16.32
C LYS A 388 -3.12 25.72 16.22
N ASP A 389 -4.18 26.17 15.55
CA ASP A 389 -5.44 25.42 15.45
C ASP A 389 -5.28 24.19 14.56
N PHE A 390 -4.53 24.30 13.46
CA PHE A 390 -4.20 23.17 12.60
C PHE A 390 -3.33 22.14 13.33
N LEU A 391 -2.27 22.57 14.02
CA LEU A 391 -1.41 21.68 14.79
C LEU A 391 -2.16 21.00 15.95
N ALA A 392 -3.10 21.70 16.60
CA ALA A 392 -3.96 21.10 17.63
C ALA A 392 -4.89 20.02 17.05
N ASN A 393 -5.46 20.27 15.87
CA ASN A 393 -6.28 19.29 15.16
C ASN A 393 -5.45 18.04 14.74
N VAL A 394 -4.24 18.27 14.22
CA VAL A 394 -3.31 17.18 13.86
C VAL A 394 -2.84 16.40 15.10
N THR A 395 -2.60 17.08 16.22
CA THR A 395 -2.21 16.43 17.49
C THR A 395 -3.27 15.40 17.90
N GLN A 396 -4.55 15.80 17.90
CA GLN A 396 -5.65 14.89 18.23
C GLN A 396 -5.75 13.72 17.26
N GLU A 397 -5.52 13.97 15.97
CA GLU A 397 -5.53 12.94 14.93
C GLU A 397 -4.45 11.90 15.17
N VAL A 398 -3.20 12.34 15.35
CA VAL A 398 -2.05 11.45 15.54
C VAL A 398 -2.18 10.66 16.83
N GLU A 399 -2.56 11.28 17.95
CA GLU A 399 -2.77 10.58 19.21
C GLU A 399 -3.83 9.48 19.09
N THR A 400 -4.94 9.79 18.42
CA THR A 400 -6.04 8.84 18.21
C THR A 400 -5.60 7.68 17.32
N GLN A 401 -4.90 7.96 16.20
CA GLN A 401 -4.50 6.93 15.25
C GLN A 401 -3.39 6.03 15.79
N VAL A 402 -2.39 6.58 16.47
CA VAL A 402 -1.30 5.79 17.06
C VAL A 402 -1.84 4.87 18.16
N GLU A 403 -2.69 5.38 19.05
CA GLU A 403 -3.32 4.54 20.09
C GLU A 403 -4.14 3.41 19.49
N ARG A 404 -4.86 3.69 18.40
CA ARG A 404 -5.66 2.69 17.69
C ARG A 404 -4.80 1.59 17.09
N LEU A 405 -3.61 1.91 16.58
CA LEU A 405 -2.89 1.04 15.65
C LEU A 405 -1.63 0.37 16.20
N LYS A 406 -1.03 0.92 17.24
CA LYS A 406 0.27 0.46 17.77
C LYS A 406 0.30 -1.01 18.25
N HIS A 407 -0.86 -1.65 18.42
CA HIS A 407 -0.93 -3.06 18.83
C HIS A 407 -0.74 -4.04 17.65
N HIS A 408 -0.83 -3.58 16.40
CA HIS A 408 -0.67 -4.42 15.22
C HIS A 408 0.81 -4.76 14.96
N PRO A 409 1.21 -6.06 14.98
CA PRO A 409 2.58 -6.44 14.64
C PRO A 409 2.95 -6.10 13.19
N SER A 410 2.01 -6.08 12.24
CA SER A 410 2.30 -5.73 10.85
C SER A 410 2.98 -4.37 10.69
N ILE A 411 2.54 -3.32 11.40
CA ILE A 411 3.13 -1.97 11.29
C ILE A 411 4.58 -1.98 11.79
N VAL A 412 5.58 -1.83 10.92
CA VAL A 412 7.00 -1.88 11.30
C VAL A 412 7.65 -0.51 11.41
N ILE A 413 7.04 0.52 10.84
CA ILE A 413 7.57 1.89 10.83
C ILE A 413 6.44 2.90 10.73
N TRP A 414 6.63 4.05 11.36
CA TRP A 414 5.80 5.24 11.21
C TRP A 414 6.55 6.27 10.36
N ALA A 415 5.91 6.85 9.35
CA ALA A 415 6.48 7.90 8.52
C ALA A 415 5.60 9.15 8.53
N GLY A 416 6.20 10.32 8.72
CA GLY A 416 5.49 11.59 8.93
C GLY A 416 4.70 12.07 7.71
N ASN A 417 5.19 11.80 6.51
CA ASN A 417 4.55 12.19 5.24
C ASN A 417 5.17 11.46 4.04
N ASN A 418 4.51 11.59 2.89
CA ASN A 418 5.09 11.31 1.58
C ASN A 418 5.67 12.57 0.93
N GLU A 419 6.94 12.49 0.52
CA GLU A 419 7.68 13.41 -0.35
C GLU A 419 7.78 14.88 0.06
N ASN A 420 7.25 15.29 1.20
CA ASN A 420 7.26 16.71 1.56
C ASN A 420 8.67 17.23 1.88
N GLU A 421 9.57 16.35 2.37
CA GLU A 421 11.00 16.69 2.50
C GLU A 421 11.62 16.96 1.14
N ALA A 422 11.42 16.04 0.19
CA ALA A 422 11.92 16.13 -1.17
C ALA A 422 11.36 17.35 -1.92
N ALA A 423 10.06 17.60 -1.82
CA ALA A 423 9.38 18.72 -2.43
C ALA A 423 9.93 20.07 -1.97
N LEU A 424 10.24 20.19 -0.67
CA LEU A 424 10.82 21.40 -0.10
C LEU A 424 12.30 21.55 -0.47
N ALA A 425 13.10 20.48 -0.38
CA ALA A 425 14.53 20.50 -0.68
C ALA A 425 14.83 20.78 -2.16
N THR A 426 14.04 20.20 -3.06
CA THR A 426 14.19 20.34 -4.52
C THR A 426 13.28 21.40 -5.13
N ASN A 427 12.56 22.16 -4.29
CA ASN A 427 11.78 23.34 -4.67
C ASN A 427 10.67 23.08 -5.70
N TRP A 428 9.94 21.96 -5.59
CA TRP A 428 8.84 21.57 -6.50
C TRP A 428 7.81 22.69 -6.69
N TYR A 429 7.51 23.41 -5.61
CA TYR A 429 6.47 24.45 -5.59
C TYR A 429 6.99 25.88 -5.62
N ASN A 430 8.25 26.09 -6.05
CA ASN A 430 8.88 27.40 -6.10
C ASN A 430 8.88 28.16 -4.75
N THR A 431 9.07 27.42 -3.66
CA THR A 431 9.16 27.87 -2.27
C THR A 431 10.47 28.57 -1.89
N SER A 432 11.46 28.62 -2.80
CA SER A 432 12.82 29.15 -2.56
C SER A 432 12.83 30.57 -1.99
N SER A 433 11.93 31.44 -2.45
CA SER A 433 11.78 32.82 -1.98
C SER A 433 11.44 32.95 -0.49
N HIS A 434 10.79 31.94 0.08
CA HIS A 434 10.36 31.90 1.48
C HIS A 434 10.76 30.58 2.16
N PHE A 435 11.87 29.96 1.73
CA PHE A 435 12.30 28.63 2.17
C PHE A 435 12.37 28.49 3.69
N ALA A 436 12.90 29.52 4.39
CA ALA A 436 13.01 29.51 5.84
C ALA A 436 11.66 29.31 6.53
N ARG A 437 10.58 29.96 6.04
CA ARG A 437 9.23 29.80 6.59
C ARG A 437 8.70 28.39 6.38
N TYR A 438 8.75 27.87 5.14
CA TYR A 438 8.25 26.53 4.86
C TYR A 438 9.06 25.45 5.57
N LYS A 439 10.37 25.63 5.74
CA LYS A 439 11.20 24.76 6.59
C LYS A 439 10.77 24.81 8.05
N THR A 440 10.47 26.00 8.60
CA THR A 440 9.94 26.11 9.96
C THR A 440 8.58 25.41 10.10
N ASP A 441 7.67 25.58 9.14
CA ASP A 441 6.36 24.92 9.16
C ASP A 441 6.49 23.39 9.07
N TYR A 442 7.37 22.90 8.19
CA TYR A 442 7.69 21.48 8.05
C TYR A 442 8.22 20.89 9.37
N VAL A 443 9.21 21.54 9.99
CA VAL A 443 9.79 21.09 11.26
C VAL A 443 8.74 21.14 12.38
N ALA A 444 7.96 22.21 12.46
CA ALA A 444 6.91 22.37 13.47
C ALA A 444 5.86 21.26 13.39
N LEU A 445 5.45 20.87 12.18
CA LEU A 445 4.48 19.81 11.95
C LEU A 445 5.09 18.43 12.22
N TYR A 446 6.13 18.02 11.49
CA TYR A 446 6.59 16.63 11.51
C TYR A 446 7.53 16.31 12.67
N ALA A 447 8.45 17.22 12.99
CA ALA A 447 9.50 16.98 13.98
C ALA A 447 9.12 17.45 15.39
N ASP A 448 8.42 18.59 15.53
CA ASP A 448 8.07 19.14 16.85
C ASP A 448 6.70 18.65 17.35
N THR A 449 5.77 18.30 16.44
CA THR A 449 4.42 17.84 16.80
C THR A 449 4.25 16.33 16.64
N ILE A 450 4.38 15.78 15.42
CA ILE A 450 4.05 14.36 15.16
C ILE A 450 5.07 13.41 15.81
N MET A 451 6.37 13.62 15.57
CA MET A 451 7.43 12.73 16.07
C MET A 451 7.39 12.52 17.60
N PRO A 452 7.31 13.57 18.45
CA PRO A 452 7.33 13.38 19.90
C PRO A 452 6.08 12.69 20.42
N ILE A 453 4.92 12.89 19.76
CA ILE A 453 3.68 12.18 20.09
C ILE A 453 3.86 10.69 19.81
N VAL A 454 4.34 10.32 18.62
CA VAL A 454 4.55 8.90 18.25
C VAL A 454 5.55 8.24 19.18
N GLN A 455 6.71 8.86 19.41
CA GLN A 455 7.75 8.30 20.29
C GLN A 455 7.27 8.11 21.74
N LYS A 456 6.39 9.00 22.23
CA LYS A 456 5.77 8.88 23.55
C LYS A 456 4.73 7.75 23.61
N LEU A 457 3.93 7.59 22.56
CA LEU A 457 2.82 6.65 22.53
C LEU A 457 3.21 5.24 22.11
N ASP A 458 4.23 5.10 21.27
CA ASP A 458 4.78 3.85 20.73
C ASP A 458 6.32 3.95 20.54
N PRO A 459 7.10 3.76 21.61
CA PRO A 459 8.56 3.72 21.52
C PRO A 459 9.10 2.41 20.90
N SER A 460 8.23 1.44 20.57
CA SER A 460 8.65 0.12 20.09
C SER A 460 9.00 0.08 18.60
N ARG A 461 8.72 1.16 17.86
CA ARG A 461 8.89 1.26 16.41
C ARG A 461 9.70 2.50 16.03
N PRO A 462 10.46 2.45 14.92
CA PRO A 462 11.11 3.62 14.35
C PRO A 462 10.09 4.63 13.80
N PHE A 463 10.50 5.91 13.79
CA PHE A 463 9.77 7.01 13.16
C PHE A 463 10.68 7.72 12.14
N LEU A 464 10.15 8.00 10.96
CA LEU A 464 10.78 8.82 9.92
C LEU A 464 9.98 10.10 9.70
N THR A 465 10.65 11.21 9.39
CA THR A 465 9.96 12.48 9.13
C THR A 465 9.29 12.52 7.76
N SER A 466 9.85 11.85 6.75
CA SER A 466 9.34 11.78 5.38
C SER A 466 9.78 10.47 4.71
N SER A 467 9.31 10.25 3.48
CA SER A 467 9.75 9.21 2.54
C SER A 467 9.65 9.84 1.14
N PRO A 468 10.75 10.02 0.40
CA PRO A 468 12.12 9.62 0.74
C PRO A 468 12.76 10.53 1.78
N THR A 469 13.67 10.00 2.58
CA THR A 469 14.45 10.75 3.58
C THR A 469 15.83 10.14 3.77
N ASN A 470 16.84 10.92 4.19
CA ASN A 470 18.15 10.40 4.58
C ASN A 470 18.18 9.89 6.05
N GLY A 471 17.02 9.83 6.71
CA GLY A 471 16.86 9.27 8.05
C GLY A 471 17.62 10.09 9.11
N VAL A 472 18.55 9.44 9.82
CA VAL A 472 19.35 10.13 10.86
C VAL A 472 20.20 11.27 10.30
N GLU A 473 20.57 11.24 9.02
CA GLU A 473 21.33 12.32 8.40
C GLU A 473 20.43 13.54 8.12
N SER A 474 19.19 13.34 7.66
CA SER A 474 18.20 14.42 7.54
C SER A 474 17.99 15.11 8.89
N ALA A 475 17.91 14.37 9.99
CA ALA A 475 17.80 14.94 11.33
C ALA A 475 19.01 15.84 11.70
N LYS A 476 20.23 15.46 11.33
CA LYS A 476 21.44 16.29 11.54
C LYS A 476 21.44 17.55 10.69
N GLU A 477 20.85 17.52 9.50
CA GLU A 477 20.69 18.67 8.60
C GLU A 477 19.49 19.58 8.97
N GLY A 478 18.84 19.32 10.11
CA GLY A 478 17.66 20.05 10.56
C GLY A 478 16.38 19.62 9.84
N TYR A 479 16.21 18.31 9.68
CA TYR A 479 15.05 17.57 9.14
C TYR A 479 14.69 17.80 7.67
N VAL A 480 15.43 18.65 6.97
CA VAL A 480 15.33 18.84 5.52
C VAL A 480 16.74 18.72 4.97
N ALA A 481 17.06 17.54 4.42
CA ALA A 481 18.37 17.28 3.84
C ALA A 481 18.61 18.12 2.57
N LYS A 482 19.87 18.41 2.27
CA LYS A 482 20.27 19.05 1.01
C LYS A 482 19.92 18.22 -0.22
N ASN A 483 20.04 16.90 -0.12
CA ASN A 483 19.61 15.96 -1.15
C ASN A 483 18.90 14.76 -0.49
N PRO A 484 17.56 14.76 -0.40
CA PRO A 484 16.78 13.63 0.09
C PRO A 484 16.79 12.41 -0.83
N TYR A 485 17.22 12.56 -2.09
CA TYR A 485 17.38 11.46 -3.06
C TYR A 485 18.82 10.91 -3.06
N SER A 486 19.46 10.83 -1.89
CA SER A 486 20.85 10.36 -1.81
C SER A 486 20.92 8.85 -1.89
N ASP A 487 21.74 8.31 -2.80
CA ASP A 487 21.99 6.86 -2.87
C ASP A 487 22.73 6.30 -1.63
N TYR A 488 23.29 7.16 -0.80
CA TYR A 488 24.17 6.78 0.31
C TYR A 488 23.46 6.60 1.65
N TYR A 489 22.25 7.14 1.81
CA TYR A 489 21.48 7.16 3.06
C TYR A 489 20.02 6.85 2.78
N GLY A 490 19.29 6.37 3.78
CA GLY A 490 17.83 6.46 3.74
C GLY A 490 17.13 5.63 2.66
N ASP A 491 15.99 6.14 2.20
CA ASP A 491 15.20 5.58 1.12
C ASP A 491 15.07 6.57 -0.06
N VAL A 492 14.80 6.05 -1.26
CA VAL A 492 14.74 6.82 -2.51
C VAL A 492 13.51 6.46 -3.32
N HIS A 493 12.87 7.48 -3.90
CA HIS A 493 11.83 7.32 -4.93
C HIS A 493 12.45 7.58 -6.30
N TYR A 494 12.17 6.72 -7.28
CA TYR A 494 12.76 6.84 -8.62
C TYR A 494 11.77 6.56 -9.74
N TYR A 495 11.57 7.57 -10.59
CA TYR A 495 10.74 7.52 -11.78
C TYR A 495 11.53 8.06 -12.96
N ASN A 496 11.59 7.29 -14.05
CA ASN A 496 12.25 7.70 -15.29
C ASN A 496 11.53 7.10 -16.49
N TYR A 497 10.94 7.97 -17.31
CA TYR A 497 10.13 7.57 -18.46
C TYR A 497 10.85 7.81 -19.81
N ASN A 498 12.04 8.41 -19.79
CA ASN A 498 12.76 8.82 -20.99
C ASN A 498 13.90 7.85 -21.36
N ASP A 499 14.60 7.31 -20.37
CA ASP A 499 15.67 6.35 -20.61
C ASP A 499 15.11 4.93 -20.84
N ASN A 500 15.93 4.07 -21.44
CA ASN A 500 15.58 2.65 -21.62
C ASN A 500 15.42 1.97 -20.25
N CYS A 501 14.21 1.52 -19.93
CA CYS A 501 13.92 0.86 -18.65
C CYS A 501 14.60 -0.51 -18.44
N LEU A 502 15.20 -1.11 -19.47
CA LEU A 502 15.99 -2.34 -19.33
C LEU A 502 17.47 -2.07 -19.03
N ASP A 503 17.92 -0.82 -19.15
CA ASP A 503 19.29 -0.42 -18.85
C ASP A 503 19.47 -0.22 -17.33
N TRP A 504 19.95 -1.29 -16.68
CA TRP A 504 20.18 -1.30 -15.24
C TRP A 504 21.23 -0.29 -14.75
N THR A 505 22.08 0.25 -15.64
CA THR A 505 23.09 1.24 -15.28
C THR A 505 22.45 2.56 -14.85
N LYS A 506 21.22 2.84 -15.30
CA LYS A 506 20.45 4.07 -15.02
C LYS A 506 19.77 4.07 -13.66
N PHE A 507 19.47 2.90 -13.11
CA PHE A 507 18.78 2.80 -11.82
C PHE A 507 19.65 3.35 -10.68
N PRO A 508 19.07 3.99 -9.66
CA PRO A 508 19.82 4.51 -8.51
C PRO A 508 20.37 3.36 -7.65
N LYS A 509 21.59 3.51 -7.12
CA LYS A 509 22.25 2.47 -6.32
C LYS A 509 21.91 2.71 -4.83
N THR A 510 20.62 2.76 -4.51
CA THR A 510 20.10 3.18 -3.20
C THR A 510 20.22 2.10 -2.11
N ARG A 511 20.09 2.49 -0.84
CA ARG A 511 19.93 1.57 0.30
C ARG A 511 18.55 0.95 0.35
N PHE A 512 17.53 1.69 -0.06
CA PHE A 512 16.15 1.23 -0.02
C PHE A 512 15.34 1.97 -1.08
N ALA A 513 14.68 1.24 -1.98
CA ALA A 513 13.77 1.80 -2.96
C ALA A 513 12.34 1.69 -2.42
N SER A 514 11.78 2.79 -1.90
CA SER A 514 10.44 2.85 -1.31
C SER A 514 9.34 3.19 -2.33
N GLU A 515 9.71 3.79 -3.46
CA GLU A 515 8.86 3.94 -4.64
C GLU A 515 9.67 3.86 -5.94
N TYR A 516 9.08 3.21 -6.93
CA TYR A 516 9.51 3.24 -8.33
C TYR A 516 8.43 2.59 -9.19
N GLY A 517 8.24 3.06 -10.41
CA GLY A 517 7.26 2.43 -11.28
C GLY A 517 7.16 2.99 -12.68
N PHE A 518 6.37 2.29 -13.48
CA PHE A 518 5.95 2.64 -14.83
C PHE A 518 4.43 2.43 -14.99
N GLN A 519 3.79 3.27 -15.80
CA GLN A 519 2.34 3.28 -16.00
C GLN A 519 1.89 2.17 -16.99
N SER A 520 0.69 1.61 -16.81
CA SER A 520 0.03 0.73 -17.78
C SER A 520 -1.48 0.91 -17.77
N TRP A 521 -2.13 0.57 -18.88
CA TRP A 521 -3.59 0.52 -18.95
C TRP A 521 -4.15 -0.73 -18.24
N PRO A 522 -5.35 -0.66 -17.64
CA PRO A 522 -6.06 -1.84 -17.16
C PRO A 522 -6.60 -2.68 -18.33
N SER A 523 -7.04 -3.91 -18.06
CA SER A 523 -7.55 -4.84 -19.06
C SER A 523 -8.77 -4.25 -19.79
N PHE A 524 -8.98 -4.72 -21.02
CA PHE A 524 -10.13 -4.28 -21.81
C PHE A 524 -11.45 -4.58 -21.10
N GLU A 525 -11.55 -5.68 -20.36
CA GLU A 525 -12.72 -6.02 -19.55
C GLU A 525 -13.07 -4.95 -18.49
N ALA A 526 -12.07 -4.37 -17.83
CA ALA A 526 -12.28 -3.28 -16.88
C ALA A 526 -12.70 -1.99 -17.59
N ILE A 527 -12.05 -1.67 -18.71
CA ILE A 527 -12.36 -0.48 -19.51
C ILE A 527 -13.77 -0.54 -20.10
N GLN A 528 -14.17 -1.69 -20.62
CA GLN A 528 -15.47 -1.89 -21.25
C GLN A 528 -16.64 -1.61 -20.30
N GLN A 529 -16.46 -1.77 -18.99
CA GLN A 529 -17.51 -1.49 -18.01
C GLN A 529 -17.78 0.01 -17.85
N VAL A 530 -16.83 0.88 -18.20
CA VAL A 530 -16.94 2.33 -17.93
C VAL A 530 -16.80 3.20 -19.19
N SER A 531 -16.78 2.58 -20.37
CA SER A 531 -16.53 3.24 -21.67
C SER A 531 -17.48 2.73 -22.76
N GLU A 532 -17.53 3.45 -23.88
CA GLU A 532 -18.30 3.09 -25.08
C GLU A 532 -17.38 2.78 -26.27
N PRO A 533 -17.85 2.11 -27.34
CA PRO A 533 -17.03 1.74 -28.49
C PRO A 533 -16.27 2.91 -29.16
N GLN A 534 -16.84 4.13 -29.08
CA GLN A 534 -16.22 5.36 -29.57
C GLN A 534 -15.02 5.85 -28.74
N ASP A 535 -14.87 5.34 -27.52
CA ASP A 535 -13.80 5.70 -26.59
C ASP A 535 -12.59 4.75 -26.71
N TRP A 536 -12.71 3.64 -27.47
CA TRP A 536 -11.69 2.59 -27.57
C TRP A 536 -10.56 2.93 -28.55
N THR A 537 -9.91 4.07 -28.31
CA THR A 537 -8.64 4.45 -28.93
C THR A 537 -7.77 5.18 -27.90
N ILE A 538 -6.45 4.96 -27.95
CA ILE A 538 -5.50 5.53 -26.97
C ILE A 538 -5.46 7.08 -26.98
N THR A 539 -5.83 7.67 -28.12
CA THR A 539 -5.90 9.11 -28.37
C THR A 539 -7.34 9.65 -28.28
N SER A 540 -8.30 8.85 -27.81
CA SER A 540 -9.65 9.33 -27.60
C SER A 540 -9.69 10.39 -26.50
N ASN A 541 -10.67 11.30 -26.58
CA ASN A 541 -10.89 12.29 -25.52
C ASN A 541 -11.18 11.61 -24.17
N TRP A 542 -11.80 10.42 -24.17
CA TRP A 542 -12.04 9.65 -22.95
C TRP A 542 -10.73 9.08 -22.37
N SER A 543 -9.86 8.53 -23.23
CA SER A 543 -8.59 7.97 -22.78
C SER A 543 -7.62 9.03 -22.26
N GLU A 544 -7.62 10.22 -22.87
CA GLU A 544 -6.87 11.38 -22.37
C GLU A 544 -7.46 11.90 -21.06
N HIS A 545 -8.80 12.01 -20.95
CA HIS A 545 -9.49 12.39 -19.72
C HIS A 545 -9.17 11.45 -18.54
N ARG A 546 -9.10 10.14 -18.79
CA ARG A 546 -8.75 9.15 -17.77
C ARG A 546 -7.28 9.17 -17.36
N ASN A 547 -6.40 9.67 -18.22
CA ASN A 547 -4.98 9.71 -17.92
C ASN A 547 -4.63 10.97 -17.13
N HIS A 548 -4.56 10.81 -15.81
CA HIS A 548 -4.25 11.91 -14.90
C HIS A 548 -2.74 12.18 -14.76
N HIS A 549 -1.90 11.40 -15.44
CA HIS A 549 -0.46 11.64 -15.52
C HIS A 549 -0.11 12.44 -16.77
N GLY A 550 0.65 13.54 -16.57
CA GLY A 550 1.00 14.44 -17.66
C GLY A 550 1.81 13.72 -18.75
N SER A 551 1.28 13.70 -19.98
CA SER A 551 1.89 12.99 -21.13
C SER A 551 2.03 11.46 -20.97
N GLY A 552 1.33 10.82 -20.02
CA GLY A 552 1.53 9.41 -19.70
C GLY A 552 1.34 8.46 -20.89
N ASN A 553 0.35 8.72 -21.77
CA ASN A 553 0.16 7.92 -22.99
C ASN A 553 1.38 8.00 -23.94
N GLN A 554 1.98 9.19 -24.08
CA GLN A 554 3.16 9.37 -24.93
C GLN A 554 4.39 8.69 -24.33
N GLU A 555 4.55 8.78 -23.01
CA GLU A 555 5.63 8.13 -22.27
C GLU A 555 5.55 6.59 -22.40
N MET A 556 4.36 6.01 -22.21
CA MET A 556 4.13 4.57 -22.41
C MET A 556 4.46 4.12 -23.84
N LEU A 557 3.96 4.84 -24.85
CA LEU A 557 4.22 4.53 -26.26
C LEU A 557 5.70 4.69 -26.63
N SER A 558 6.37 5.70 -26.09
CA SER A 558 7.81 5.93 -26.28
C SER A 558 8.62 4.74 -25.77
N GLN A 559 8.35 4.28 -24.54
CA GLN A 559 9.01 3.09 -23.97
C GLN A 559 8.74 1.82 -24.78
N ILE A 560 7.51 1.61 -25.25
CA ILE A 560 7.16 0.47 -26.11
C ILE A 560 8.00 0.51 -27.40
N SER A 561 8.11 1.68 -28.04
CA SER A 561 8.83 1.84 -29.32
C SER A 561 10.33 1.52 -29.24
N MET A 562 10.92 1.57 -28.04
CA MET A 562 12.33 1.21 -27.84
C MET A 562 12.57 -0.28 -28.09
N HIS A 563 11.61 -1.15 -27.73
CA HIS A 563 11.78 -2.60 -27.72
C HIS A 563 10.84 -3.37 -28.61
N PHE A 564 9.67 -2.82 -28.95
CA PHE A 564 8.58 -3.49 -29.68
C PHE A 564 8.09 -2.64 -30.85
N GLN A 565 7.37 -3.28 -31.77
CA GLN A 565 6.65 -2.59 -32.84
C GLN A 565 5.24 -2.25 -32.36
N ILE A 566 4.82 -1.00 -32.59
CA ILE A 566 3.45 -0.56 -32.26
C ILE A 566 2.52 -1.09 -33.36
N PRO A 567 1.39 -1.74 -33.02
CA PRO A 567 0.42 -2.22 -34.00
C PRO A 567 -0.12 -1.08 -34.86
N ASP A 568 -0.27 -1.34 -36.16
CA ASP A 568 -0.93 -0.44 -37.12
C ASP A 568 -1.91 -1.30 -37.92
N SER A 569 -3.14 -1.46 -37.43
CA SER A 569 -4.19 -2.19 -38.12
C SER A 569 -5.32 -1.25 -38.55
N SER A 570 -6.16 -1.71 -39.47
CA SER A 570 -7.36 -0.95 -39.86
C SER A 570 -8.46 -1.00 -38.80
N ASN A 571 -8.33 -1.81 -37.75
CA ASN A 571 -9.35 -2.05 -36.73
C ASN A 571 -8.97 -1.36 -35.41
N CYS A 572 -9.58 -0.20 -35.15
CA CYS A 572 -9.30 0.63 -33.98
C CYS A 572 -9.44 -0.13 -32.64
N THR A 573 -10.43 -1.02 -32.51
CA THR A 573 -10.65 -1.75 -31.25
C THR A 573 -9.59 -2.81 -31.00
N GLU A 574 -9.18 -3.52 -32.05
CA GLU A 574 -8.12 -4.53 -31.95
C GLU A 574 -6.76 -3.88 -31.65
N ASP A 575 -6.47 -2.74 -32.29
CA ASP A 575 -5.29 -1.94 -31.98
C ASP A 575 -5.28 -1.46 -30.54
N PHE A 576 -6.43 -1.06 -30.00
CA PHE A 576 -6.54 -0.65 -28.61
C PHE A 576 -6.25 -1.81 -27.64
N ILE A 577 -6.82 -2.99 -27.87
CA ILE A 577 -6.57 -4.19 -27.06
C ILE A 577 -5.09 -4.59 -27.13
N ASN A 578 -4.52 -4.61 -28.34
CA ASN A 578 -3.10 -4.94 -28.54
C ASN A 578 -2.18 -3.90 -27.86
N THR A 579 -2.55 -2.63 -27.89
CA THR A 579 -1.82 -1.56 -27.20
C THR A 579 -1.87 -1.76 -25.68
N ILE A 580 -3.04 -2.07 -25.11
CA ILE A 580 -3.17 -2.38 -23.68
C ILE A 580 -2.25 -3.53 -23.29
N TYR A 581 -2.27 -4.62 -24.04
CA TYR A 581 -1.39 -5.77 -23.84
C TYR A 581 0.10 -5.35 -23.84
N LEU A 582 0.51 -4.53 -24.81
CA LEU A 582 1.88 -4.03 -24.87
C LEU A 582 2.26 -3.13 -23.69
N THR A 583 1.33 -2.32 -23.18
CA THR A 583 1.58 -1.49 -21.99
C THR A 583 1.75 -2.34 -20.73
N GLN A 584 0.88 -3.33 -20.51
CA GLN A 584 0.90 -4.16 -19.30
C GLN A 584 2.05 -5.17 -19.30
N VAL A 585 2.05 -6.05 -20.29
CA VAL A 585 2.88 -7.26 -20.30
C VAL A 585 4.30 -6.89 -20.65
N VAL A 586 4.44 -6.02 -21.64
CA VAL A 586 5.68 -5.79 -22.33
C VAL A 586 6.43 -4.60 -21.74
N MET A 587 5.77 -3.46 -21.54
CA MET A 587 6.44 -2.31 -20.94
C MET A 587 6.50 -2.47 -19.42
N GLN A 588 5.36 -2.51 -18.73
CA GLN A 588 5.36 -2.44 -17.27
C GLN A 588 5.98 -3.68 -16.63
N GLY A 589 5.56 -4.88 -17.04
CA GLY A 589 6.07 -6.14 -16.50
C GLY A 589 7.59 -6.26 -16.60
N LEU A 590 8.16 -6.01 -17.79
CA LEU A 590 9.60 -6.12 -18.01
C LEU A 590 10.40 -5.02 -17.31
N CYS A 591 9.92 -3.77 -17.34
CA CYS A 591 10.62 -2.67 -16.67
C CYS A 591 10.69 -2.90 -15.16
N TYR A 592 9.60 -3.39 -14.53
CA TYR A 592 9.58 -3.73 -13.10
C TYR A 592 10.50 -4.91 -12.82
N LYS A 593 10.45 -5.97 -13.65
CA LYS A 593 11.34 -7.12 -13.51
C LYS A 593 12.81 -6.69 -13.53
N ALA A 594 13.21 -5.89 -14.51
CA ALA A 594 14.59 -5.41 -14.63
C ALA A 594 15.02 -4.56 -13.42
N GLN A 595 14.17 -3.64 -12.98
CA GLN A 595 14.47 -2.73 -11.87
C GLN A 595 14.48 -3.43 -10.51
N THR A 596 13.48 -4.28 -10.23
CA THR A 596 13.39 -5.02 -8.97
C THR A 596 14.49 -6.06 -8.85
N GLU A 597 14.78 -6.80 -9.93
CA GLU A 597 15.90 -7.75 -9.92
C GLU A 597 17.23 -7.05 -9.65
N PHE A 598 17.44 -5.85 -10.21
CA PHE A 598 18.62 -5.02 -9.91
C PHE A 598 18.73 -4.69 -8.42
N TYR A 599 17.66 -4.21 -7.79
CA TYR A 599 17.66 -3.92 -6.35
C TYR A 599 17.91 -5.17 -5.50
N ARG A 600 17.35 -6.31 -5.88
CA ARG A 600 17.57 -7.59 -5.18
C ARG A 600 19.02 -8.05 -5.27
N ARG A 601 19.66 -7.96 -6.45
CA ARG A 601 21.09 -8.33 -6.60
C ARG A 601 22.05 -7.34 -5.96
N ALA A 602 21.67 -6.05 -5.86
CA ALA A 602 22.46 -5.02 -5.21
C ALA A 602 22.53 -5.15 -3.67
N ARG A 603 21.83 -6.13 -3.08
CA ARG A 603 21.77 -6.36 -1.62
C ARG A 603 23.10 -6.46 -0.92
N ASN A 604 24.07 -7.15 -1.52
CA ASN A 604 25.40 -7.37 -0.93
C ASN A 604 26.51 -6.69 -1.72
N HIS A 605 26.17 -5.81 -2.66
CA HIS A 605 27.13 -5.20 -3.56
C HIS A 605 27.19 -3.69 -3.38
N LEU A 606 28.40 -3.14 -3.42
CA LEU A 606 28.66 -1.71 -3.39
C LEU A 606 29.26 -1.26 -4.73
N PHE A 607 28.53 -0.39 -5.43
CA PHE A 607 28.96 0.29 -6.65
C PHE A 607 29.51 1.66 -6.29
N LYS A 608 30.85 1.83 -6.28
CA LYS A 608 31.50 3.11 -5.93
C LYS A 608 31.00 3.71 -4.60
N GLY A 609 30.77 2.83 -3.62
CA GLY A 609 30.29 3.17 -2.28
C GLY A 609 28.76 3.27 -2.13
N ALA A 610 27.98 3.25 -3.20
CA ALA A 610 26.51 3.18 -3.16
C ALA A 610 26.03 1.71 -3.31
N GLY A 611 24.83 1.36 -2.88
CA GLY A 611 24.28 0.00 -2.96
C GLY A 611 23.93 -0.59 -1.60
N HIS A 612 24.12 -1.89 -1.39
CA HIS A 612 23.67 -2.61 -0.20
C HIS A 612 22.15 -2.44 0.02
N THR A 613 21.40 -2.63 -1.08
CA THR A 613 19.96 -2.37 -1.14
C THR A 613 19.19 -3.41 -0.33
N MET A 614 18.34 -2.98 0.60
CA MET A 614 17.62 -3.87 1.52
C MET A 614 16.10 -3.73 1.43
N GLY A 615 15.59 -3.06 0.40
CA GLY A 615 14.17 -3.01 0.11
C GLY A 615 13.84 -2.53 -1.29
N ALA A 616 12.75 -3.07 -1.81
CA ALA A 616 12.19 -2.72 -3.11
C ALA A 616 10.66 -2.75 -3.01
N LEU A 617 10.06 -1.58 -2.80
CA LEU A 617 8.63 -1.34 -2.80
C LEU A 617 8.25 -0.56 -4.06
N TYR A 618 7.59 -1.21 -5.01
CA TYR A 618 7.20 -0.53 -6.24
C TYR A 618 5.95 0.33 -6.03
N TRP A 619 5.81 1.37 -6.84
CA TRP A 619 4.59 2.15 -6.98
C TRP A 619 3.79 1.54 -8.14
N GLN A 620 2.54 1.08 -8.01
CA GLN A 620 1.72 0.87 -6.80
C GLN A 620 1.05 -0.51 -6.84
N LEU A 621 0.44 -0.96 -5.74
CA LEU A 621 -0.20 -2.28 -5.67
C LEU A 621 -1.51 -2.32 -6.45
N ASN A 622 -2.45 -1.44 -6.10
CA ASN A 622 -3.87 -1.49 -6.46
C ASN A 622 -4.37 -0.19 -7.07
N ASP A 623 -5.57 -0.22 -7.66
CA ASP A 623 -6.26 0.94 -8.22
C ASP A 623 -7.48 1.38 -7.42
N ILE A 624 -7.76 2.68 -7.49
CA ILE A 624 -8.96 3.32 -6.92
C ILE A 624 -10.16 3.30 -7.89
N TRP A 625 -9.90 3.29 -9.20
CA TRP A 625 -10.87 3.32 -10.31
C TRP A 625 -10.20 2.82 -11.61
N GLU A 626 -10.98 2.68 -12.68
CA GLU A 626 -10.50 2.21 -13.99
C GLU A 626 -9.80 3.34 -14.77
N ALA A 627 -8.47 3.38 -14.73
CA ALA A 627 -7.63 4.36 -15.42
C ALA A 627 -6.21 3.79 -15.67
N PRO A 628 -5.39 4.38 -16.55
CA PRO A 628 -3.98 4.01 -16.67
C PRO A 628 -3.21 4.44 -15.41
N THR A 629 -2.55 3.49 -14.76
CA THR A 629 -1.86 3.69 -13.48
C THR A 629 -0.63 2.81 -13.38
N TRP A 630 0.14 3.01 -12.32
CA TRP A 630 1.28 2.17 -11.96
C TRP A 630 0.90 0.88 -11.22
N SER A 631 -0.40 0.56 -11.13
CA SER A 631 -0.85 -0.58 -10.35
C SER A 631 -0.40 -1.91 -10.93
N SER A 632 -0.29 -2.91 -10.06
CA SER A 632 -0.18 -4.33 -10.45
C SER A 632 -1.51 -5.08 -10.42
N THR A 633 -2.49 -4.55 -9.69
CA THR A 633 -3.85 -5.09 -9.60
C THR A 633 -4.83 -4.01 -10.01
N GLU A 634 -5.69 -4.35 -10.96
CA GLU A 634 -6.69 -3.45 -11.51
C GLU A 634 -7.80 -3.17 -10.49
N TYR A 635 -8.61 -2.15 -10.75
CA TYR A 635 -9.83 -1.93 -9.99
C TYR A 635 -10.75 -3.16 -10.15
N GLY A 636 -11.21 -3.71 -9.02
CA GLY A 636 -11.89 -5.02 -8.96
C GLY A 636 -10.99 -6.20 -8.57
N GLY A 637 -9.66 -6.03 -8.54
CA GLY A 637 -8.71 -7.02 -8.01
C GLY A 637 -8.16 -8.03 -9.02
N LYS A 638 -8.36 -7.80 -10.32
CA LYS A 638 -7.76 -8.60 -11.39
C LYS A 638 -6.25 -8.32 -11.50
N TRP A 639 -5.46 -9.35 -11.74
CA TRP A 639 -4.00 -9.24 -11.84
C TRP A 639 -3.59 -8.72 -13.23
N LYS A 640 -2.82 -7.62 -13.27
CA LYS A 640 -2.05 -7.25 -14.45
C LYS A 640 -0.83 -8.18 -14.59
N ALA A 641 -0.22 -8.17 -15.76
CA ALA A 641 0.99 -8.94 -16.05
C ALA A 641 2.11 -8.74 -15.03
N VAL A 642 2.32 -7.51 -14.56
CA VAL A 642 3.36 -7.18 -13.58
C VAL A 642 3.18 -7.92 -12.24
N HIS A 643 1.95 -8.29 -11.85
CA HIS A 643 1.73 -9.06 -10.61
C HIS A 643 2.17 -10.52 -10.75
N TYR A 644 2.04 -11.10 -11.96
CA TYR A 644 2.61 -12.41 -12.27
C TYR A 644 4.14 -12.35 -12.27
N PHE A 645 4.73 -11.33 -12.92
CA PHE A 645 6.17 -11.10 -12.81
C PHE A 645 6.64 -10.89 -11.37
N ALA A 646 5.84 -10.22 -10.53
CA ALA A 646 6.16 -10.03 -9.11
C ALA A 646 6.26 -11.34 -8.35
N SER A 647 5.39 -12.31 -8.65
CA SER A 647 5.52 -13.66 -8.07
C SER A 647 6.85 -14.33 -8.46
N GLU A 648 7.39 -14.08 -9.66
CA GLU A 648 8.70 -14.59 -10.06
C GLU A 648 9.85 -13.83 -9.38
N PHE A 649 9.89 -12.50 -9.55
CA PHE A 649 11.04 -11.71 -9.11
C PHE A 649 11.06 -11.46 -7.61
N PHE A 650 9.99 -11.75 -6.86
CA PHE A 650 9.99 -11.77 -5.38
C PHE A 650 10.05 -13.17 -4.78
N ALA A 651 10.19 -14.22 -5.60
CA ALA A 651 10.37 -15.58 -5.12
C ALA A 651 11.49 -15.66 -4.05
N PRO A 652 11.34 -16.52 -3.02
CA PRO A 652 12.33 -16.66 -1.95
C PRO A 652 13.75 -16.95 -2.45
N VAL A 653 13.84 -17.67 -3.58
CA VAL A 653 15.06 -17.84 -4.35
C VAL A 653 14.74 -17.46 -5.80
N ALA A 654 15.51 -16.52 -6.35
CA ALA A 654 15.34 -16.07 -7.73
C ALA A 654 16.70 -15.90 -8.43
N LEU A 655 16.69 -16.03 -9.76
CA LEU A 655 17.86 -15.81 -10.61
C LEU A 655 17.66 -14.51 -11.39
N SER A 656 18.67 -13.64 -11.38
CA SER A 656 18.72 -12.44 -12.20
C SER A 656 19.85 -12.55 -13.20
N ALA A 657 19.51 -12.45 -14.49
CA ALA A 657 20.46 -12.52 -15.59
C ALA A 657 20.51 -11.18 -16.32
N PHE A 658 21.71 -10.61 -16.44
CA PHE A 658 21.89 -9.32 -17.10
C PHE A 658 23.21 -9.27 -17.86
N ASP A 659 23.29 -8.36 -18.83
CA ASP A 659 24.52 -8.07 -19.55
C ASP A 659 25.30 -6.93 -18.89
N ASN A 660 26.60 -7.12 -18.77
CA ASN A 660 27.56 -6.14 -18.30
C ASN A 660 28.69 -6.07 -19.34
N ASP A 661 28.65 -5.05 -20.20
CA ASP A 661 29.66 -4.80 -21.24
C ASP A 661 30.05 -6.07 -22.04
N THR A 662 29.05 -6.80 -22.56
CA THR A 662 29.13 -8.06 -23.37
C THR A 662 29.34 -9.37 -22.59
N VAL A 663 29.43 -9.31 -21.27
CA VAL A 663 29.48 -10.48 -20.40
C VAL A 663 28.10 -10.73 -19.80
N LEU A 664 27.61 -11.97 -19.89
CA LEU A 664 26.41 -12.39 -19.18
C LEU A 664 26.79 -12.71 -17.74
N GLU A 665 26.15 -12.04 -16.80
CA GLU A 665 26.26 -12.33 -15.38
C GLU A 665 24.92 -12.87 -14.86
N VAL A 666 24.98 -13.99 -14.12
CA VAL A 666 23.82 -14.60 -13.47
C VAL A 666 24.01 -14.53 -11.97
N TYR A 667 23.16 -13.76 -11.31
CA TYR A 667 23.12 -13.65 -9.85
C TYR A 667 21.99 -14.50 -9.29
N SER A 668 22.25 -15.21 -8.20
CA SER A 668 21.20 -15.77 -7.34
C SER A 668 20.91 -14.83 -6.20
N VAL A 669 19.63 -14.63 -5.90
CA VAL A 669 19.16 -13.96 -4.69
C VAL A 669 18.44 -14.98 -3.82
N SER A 670 18.86 -15.11 -2.57
CA SER A 670 18.25 -16.00 -1.58
C SER A 670 17.81 -15.23 -0.34
N ASP A 671 16.53 -15.39 0.01
CA ASP A 671 15.93 -14.94 1.27
C ASP A 671 15.84 -16.06 2.31
N MET A 672 16.38 -17.26 2.01
CA MET A 672 16.30 -18.44 2.86
C MET A 672 17.35 -18.41 3.98
N GLY A 673 16.98 -18.95 5.15
CA GLY A 673 17.88 -19.11 6.30
C GLY A 673 18.83 -20.31 6.23
N GLY A 674 18.87 -21.05 5.11
CA GLY A 674 19.74 -22.20 4.88
C GLY A 674 20.56 -22.07 3.58
N VAL A 675 21.78 -22.62 3.58
CA VAL A 675 22.64 -22.68 2.39
C VAL A 675 22.05 -23.68 1.40
N ILE A 676 21.94 -23.28 0.12
CA ILE A 676 21.42 -24.13 -0.94
C ILE A 676 22.58 -24.52 -1.86
N ASN A 677 22.85 -25.81 -1.96
CA ASN A 677 23.81 -26.34 -2.93
C ASN A 677 23.04 -26.88 -4.13
N ASP A 678 23.28 -26.33 -5.31
CA ASP A 678 22.60 -26.71 -6.53
C ASP A 678 23.53 -26.66 -7.75
N THR A 679 23.01 -26.91 -8.94
CA THR A 679 23.71 -26.74 -10.22
C THR A 679 22.92 -25.76 -11.08
N VAL A 680 23.55 -24.67 -11.50
CA VAL A 680 22.96 -23.73 -12.45
C VAL A 680 23.12 -24.29 -13.85
N ILE A 681 22.03 -24.32 -14.62
CA ILE A 681 22.00 -24.76 -16.01
C ILE A 681 21.65 -23.56 -16.88
N VAL A 682 22.54 -23.19 -17.78
CA VAL A 682 22.34 -22.16 -18.81
C VAL A 682 22.11 -22.86 -20.13
N THR A 683 20.86 -22.89 -20.58
CA THR A 683 20.44 -23.55 -21.82
C THR A 683 20.32 -22.53 -22.95
N ILE A 684 20.98 -22.79 -24.06
CA ILE A 684 20.87 -21.99 -25.29
C ILE A 684 19.73 -22.57 -26.14
N ARG A 685 18.81 -21.71 -26.56
CA ARG A 685 17.61 -22.09 -27.33
C ARG A 685 17.50 -21.23 -28.59
N THR A 686 16.79 -21.76 -29.58
CA THR A 686 16.49 -21.08 -30.84
C THR A 686 15.00 -20.76 -30.93
N TRP A 687 14.63 -19.77 -31.74
CA TRP A 687 13.21 -19.46 -32.00
C TRP A 687 12.51 -20.45 -32.93
N SER A 688 13.28 -21.24 -33.69
CA SER A 688 12.74 -22.20 -34.66
C SER A 688 12.20 -23.50 -34.04
N GLY A 689 12.44 -23.77 -32.75
CA GLY A 689 11.91 -24.96 -32.09
C GLY A 689 12.28 -25.10 -30.61
N PHE A 690 11.71 -26.10 -29.95
CA PHE A 690 11.87 -26.32 -28.50
C PHE A 690 13.17 -27.03 -28.08
N THR A 691 13.85 -27.67 -29.04
CA THR A 691 15.10 -28.40 -28.80
C THR A 691 16.24 -27.44 -28.46
N PRO A 692 16.89 -27.61 -27.29
CA PRO A 692 18.04 -26.78 -26.92
C PRO A 692 19.24 -27.11 -27.81
N VAL A 693 20.00 -26.08 -28.19
CA VAL A 693 21.20 -26.21 -29.06
C VAL A 693 22.49 -26.39 -28.27
N GLY A 694 22.47 -26.06 -26.98
CA GLY A 694 23.58 -26.28 -26.06
C GLY A 694 23.17 -26.00 -24.61
N ALA A 695 23.91 -26.54 -23.66
CA ALA A 695 23.71 -26.25 -22.25
C ALA A 695 25.04 -26.24 -21.49
N PHE A 696 25.19 -25.28 -20.59
CA PHE A 696 26.29 -25.21 -19.63
C PHE A 696 25.74 -25.54 -18.25
N SER A 697 26.50 -26.31 -17.47
CA SER A 697 26.13 -26.65 -16.09
C SER A 697 27.30 -26.37 -15.16
N GLN A 698 27.05 -25.66 -14.06
CA GLN A 698 28.07 -25.36 -13.06
C GLN A 698 27.52 -25.61 -11.65
N PRO A 699 28.25 -26.34 -10.78
CA PRO A 699 27.86 -26.50 -9.39
C PRO A 699 28.02 -25.17 -8.64
N VAL A 700 27.03 -24.83 -7.82
CA VAL A 700 26.94 -23.54 -7.12
C VAL A 700 26.49 -23.73 -5.67
N SER A 701 26.93 -22.83 -4.80
CA SER A 701 26.49 -22.75 -3.41
C SER A 701 25.94 -21.35 -3.17
N ILE A 702 24.66 -21.26 -2.84
CA ILE A 702 23.94 -20.01 -2.61
C ILE A 702 23.94 -19.75 -1.10
N PRO A 703 24.62 -18.68 -0.62
CA PRO A 703 24.67 -18.38 0.80
C PRO A 703 23.32 -17.85 1.33
N VAL A 704 23.15 -17.96 2.65
CA VAL A 704 21.94 -17.46 3.35
C VAL A 704 21.78 -15.95 3.20
N HIS A 705 20.54 -15.49 2.99
CA HIS A 705 20.18 -14.06 2.98
C HIS A 705 21.09 -13.18 2.10
N SER A 706 21.48 -13.68 0.93
CA SER A 706 22.53 -13.08 0.12
C SER A 706 22.19 -13.01 -1.36
N ALA A 707 22.89 -12.10 -2.05
CA ALA A 707 23.00 -12.10 -3.50
C ALA A 707 24.43 -12.47 -3.90
N SER A 708 24.59 -13.47 -4.77
CA SER A 708 25.89 -13.98 -5.21
C SER A 708 25.91 -14.21 -6.71
N ASN A 709 27.03 -13.85 -7.36
CA ASN A 709 27.27 -14.19 -8.76
C ASN A 709 27.54 -15.70 -8.87
N LEU A 710 26.76 -16.38 -9.71
CA LEU A 710 26.82 -17.82 -9.93
C LEU A 710 27.53 -18.19 -11.22
N PHE A 711 27.41 -17.36 -12.25
CA PHE A 711 27.90 -17.66 -13.60
C PHE A 711 28.26 -16.37 -14.32
N GLN A 712 29.42 -16.37 -14.98
CA GLN A 712 29.92 -15.23 -15.74
C GLN A 712 30.62 -15.74 -16.99
N GLU A 713 30.09 -15.42 -18.17
CA GLU A 713 30.69 -15.81 -19.46
C GLU A 713 30.40 -14.77 -20.54
N SER A 714 31.25 -14.69 -21.56
CA SER A 714 31.01 -13.80 -22.70
C SER A 714 29.80 -14.27 -23.53
N ILE A 715 28.88 -13.35 -23.84
CA ILE A 715 27.70 -13.64 -24.67
C ILE A 715 28.12 -14.19 -26.04
N GLY A 716 29.21 -13.66 -26.62
CA GLY A 716 29.73 -14.15 -27.90
C GLY A 716 30.19 -15.60 -27.83
N SER A 717 30.87 -16.00 -26.75
CA SER A 717 31.34 -17.38 -26.54
C SER A 717 30.18 -18.35 -26.36
N LEU A 718 29.15 -17.97 -25.59
CA LEU A 718 27.94 -18.77 -25.39
C LEU A 718 27.21 -19.02 -26.70
N LEU A 719 26.99 -17.97 -27.49
CA LEU A 719 26.30 -18.08 -28.78
C LEU A 719 27.11 -18.87 -29.81
N HIS A 720 28.44 -18.73 -29.81
CA HIS A 720 29.32 -19.53 -30.66
C HIS A 720 29.25 -21.02 -30.32
N TYR A 721 29.23 -21.36 -29.02
CA TYR A 721 29.08 -22.75 -28.57
C TYR A 721 27.74 -23.38 -29.01
N GLY A 722 26.65 -22.61 -28.94
CA GLY A 722 25.33 -23.04 -29.40
C GLY A 722 25.16 -23.06 -30.93
N ASN A 723 26.22 -22.81 -31.70
CA ASN A 723 26.20 -22.67 -33.16
C ASN A 723 25.14 -21.65 -33.65
N CYS A 724 24.97 -20.56 -32.91
CA CYS A 724 24.09 -19.44 -33.23
C CYS A 724 24.89 -18.34 -33.96
N PRO A 725 24.79 -18.23 -35.30
CA PRO A 725 25.59 -17.26 -36.07
C PRO A 725 25.16 -15.80 -35.84
N TYR A 726 23.92 -15.58 -35.40
CA TYR A 726 23.29 -14.28 -35.20
C TYR A 726 22.62 -14.23 -33.83
N LYS A 727 22.70 -13.08 -33.14
CA LYS A 727 22.12 -12.89 -31.79
C LYS A 727 20.59 -12.91 -31.84
N GLU A 728 20.04 -12.54 -32.98
CA GLU A 728 18.62 -12.39 -33.27
C GLU A 728 17.86 -13.73 -33.27
N LEU A 729 18.56 -14.85 -33.50
CA LEU A 729 17.97 -16.19 -33.66
C LEU A 729 17.87 -16.99 -32.35
N CYS A 730 18.53 -16.55 -31.28
CA CYS A 730 18.74 -17.36 -30.08
C CYS A 730 18.48 -16.58 -28.79
N TYR A 731 18.06 -17.30 -27.75
CA TYR A 731 17.88 -16.77 -26.40
C TYR A 731 18.40 -17.78 -25.37
N LEU A 732 18.61 -17.30 -24.14
CA LEU A 732 19.12 -18.12 -23.05
C LEU A 732 18.02 -18.37 -22.02
N SER A 733 17.94 -19.61 -21.54
CA SER A 733 17.05 -20.03 -20.47
C SER A 733 17.90 -20.59 -19.34
N ILE A 734 17.67 -20.07 -18.13
CA ILE A 734 18.52 -20.31 -16.97
C ILE A 734 17.65 -20.89 -15.86
N ASN A 735 18.06 -22.03 -15.32
CA ASN A 735 17.33 -22.71 -14.25
C ASN A 735 18.28 -23.43 -13.27
N LEU A 736 17.75 -23.81 -12.11
CA LEU A 736 18.44 -24.66 -11.15
C LEU A 736 17.97 -26.12 -11.31
N GLN A 737 18.90 -27.06 -11.16
CA GLN A 737 18.62 -28.48 -11.41
C GLN A 737 17.82 -29.16 -10.29
N ASN A 738 18.21 -28.96 -9.03
CA ASN A 738 17.66 -29.68 -7.88
C ASN A 738 16.56 -28.91 -7.14
N THR A 739 16.35 -27.63 -7.49
CA THR A 739 15.33 -26.77 -6.90
C THR A 739 14.31 -26.31 -7.95
N PRO A 740 13.36 -27.18 -8.35
CA PRO A 740 12.39 -26.87 -9.41
C PRO A 740 11.37 -25.79 -9.04
N GLN A 741 11.31 -25.39 -7.76
CA GLN A 741 10.47 -24.30 -7.28
C GLN A 741 11.02 -22.91 -7.66
N VAL A 742 12.26 -22.81 -8.13
CA VAL A 742 12.84 -21.54 -8.58
C VAL A 742 12.34 -21.24 -10.00
N PRO A 743 11.74 -20.06 -10.24
CA PRO A 743 11.28 -19.66 -11.56
C PRO A 743 12.41 -19.69 -12.59
N VAL A 744 12.08 -20.06 -13.84
CA VAL A 744 13.04 -20.05 -14.94
C VAL A 744 13.25 -18.61 -15.40
N THR A 745 14.50 -18.18 -15.46
CA THR A 745 14.85 -16.84 -15.95
C THR A 745 15.29 -16.92 -17.40
N HIS A 746 14.83 -15.98 -18.21
CA HIS A 746 15.20 -15.87 -19.62
C HIS A 746 16.02 -14.62 -19.86
N PHE A 747 17.05 -14.73 -20.70
CA PHE A 747 17.87 -13.60 -21.13
C PHE A 747 17.81 -13.49 -22.66
N PHE A 748 17.54 -12.26 -23.13
CA PHE A 748 17.40 -11.92 -24.54
C PHE A 748 18.55 -11.00 -24.96
N PRO A 749 19.41 -11.42 -25.91
CA PRO A 749 20.61 -10.66 -26.28
C PRO A 749 20.34 -9.45 -27.19
N VAL A 750 19.11 -9.31 -27.70
CA VAL A 750 18.67 -8.23 -28.59
C VAL A 750 17.27 -7.73 -28.20
N PRO A 751 16.91 -6.47 -28.55
CA PRO A 751 15.55 -5.98 -28.40
C PRO A 751 14.54 -6.88 -29.14
N PHE A 752 13.31 -6.97 -28.61
CA PHE A 752 12.30 -7.90 -29.13
C PHE A 752 11.90 -7.62 -30.58
N LYS A 753 11.88 -6.36 -31.02
CA LYS A 753 11.58 -5.93 -32.39
C LYS A 753 12.61 -6.37 -33.44
N THR A 754 13.80 -6.81 -33.02
CA THR A 754 14.87 -7.28 -33.92
C THR A 754 15.03 -8.80 -33.89
N ILE A 755 14.19 -9.52 -33.15
CA ILE A 755 14.19 -10.98 -33.13
C ILE A 755 13.81 -11.50 -34.52
N ASP A 756 14.56 -12.47 -35.00
CA ASP A 756 14.31 -13.15 -36.28
C ASP A 756 14.06 -14.65 -36.02
N GLY A 757 13.19 -15.26 -36.82
CA GLY A 757 12.82 -16.68 -36.71
C GLY A 757 11.72 -17.01 -35.71
N LEU A 758 10.99 -16.02 -35.18
CA LEU A 758 9.79 -16.25 -34.37
C LEU A 758 8.61 -16.64 -35.28
N ALA A 759 8.27 -17.92 -35.31
CA ALA A 759 7.10 -18.43 -36.04
C ALA A 759 5.82 -18.26 -35.21
N ASP A 760 4.66 -18.18 -35.87
CA ASP A 760 3.35 -18.20 -35.20
C ASP A 760 3.20 -19.48 -34.36
N PRO A 761 3.03 -19.36 -33.03
CA PRO A 761 3.01 -20.51 -32.13
C PRO A 761 1.74 -21.35 -32.18
N ASN A 762 0.65 -20.85 -32.79
CA ASN A 762 -0.62 -21.57 -32.93
C ASN A 762 -1.05 -22.31 -31.63
N ILE A 763 -1.13 -21.55 -30.53
CA ILE A 763 -1.36 -22.10 -29.19
C ILE A 763 -2.76 -22.72 -29.09
N LYS A 764 -2.82 -24.00 -28.75
CA LYS A 764 -4.05 -24.76 -28.49
C LYS A 764 -4.22 -24.95 -26.99
N SER A 765 -5.43 -24.77 -26.49
CA SER A 765 -5.76 -24.97 -25.08
C SER A 765 -6.81 -26.06 -24.88
N VAL A 766 -6.62 -26.89 -23.86
CA VAL A 766 -7.60 -27.89 -23.41
C VAL A 766 -7.90 -27.63 -21.95
N VAL A 767 -9.16 -27.31 -21.64
CA VAL A 767 -9.62 -27.04 -20.27
C VAL A 767 -10.22 -28.32 -19.67
N LYS A 768 -9.73 -28.71 -18.50
CA LYS A 768 -10.29 -29.79 -17.67
C LYS A 768 -10.78 -29.21 -16.35
N VAL A 769 -11.98 -29.59 -15.95
CA VAL A 769 -12.57 -29.16 -14.67
C VAL A 769 -12.32 -30.24 -13.62
N SER A 770 -11.74 -29.87 -12.48
CA SER A 770 -11.50 -30.78 -11.35
C SER A 770 -12.00 -30.14 -10.06
N GLU A 771 -13.10 -30.65 -9.51
CA GLU A 771 -13.81 -30.32 -8.25
C GLU A 771 -13.94 -28.83 -7.83
N ASN A 772 -12.88 -28.02 -7.82
CA ASN A 772 -12.85 -26.57 -7.57
C ASN A 772 -11.77 -25.78 -8.37
N GLU A 773 -11.02 -26.42 -9.27
CA GLU A 773 -9.95 -25.80 -10.06
C GLU A 773 -10.14 -26.10 -11.55
N PHE A 774 -9.79 -25.13 -12.41
CA PHE A 774 -9.74 -25.35 -13.85
C PHE A 774 -8.29 -25.57 -14.25
N LEU A 775 -7.98 -26.76 -14.80
CA LEU A 775 -6.67 -27.10 -15.31
C LEU A 775 -6.63 -26.88 -16.83
N LEU A 776 -5.79 -25.97 -17.28
CA LEU A 776 -5.57 -25.63 -18.68
C LEU A 776 -4.28 -26.28 -19.15
N SER A 777 -4.37 -27.21 -20.10
CA SER A 777 -3.21 -27.74 -20.83
C SER A 777 -3.04 -26.96 -22.12
N LEU A 778 -1.93 -26.24 -22.25
CA LEU A 778 -1.54 -25.47 -23.42
C LEU A 778 -0.55 -26.27 -24.25
N ASN A 779 -0.73 -26.29 -25.56
CA ASN A 779 0.16 -26.90 -26.54
C ASN A 779 0.51 -25.88 -27.63
N ALA A 780 1.79 -25.68 -27.93
CA ALA A 780 2.25 -24.75 -28.96
C ALA A 780 3.19 -25.44 -29.96
N ASP A 781 3.13 -24.98 -31.22
CA ASP A 781 3.91 -25.53 -32.33
C ASP A 781 5.34 -24.91 -32.38
N SER A 782 5.51 -23.68 -31.89
CA SER A 782 6.80 -22.97 -31.76
C SER A 782 6.89 -22.21 -30.41
N PRO A 783 8.10 -21.79 -29.98
CA PRO A 783 8.25 -20.96 -28.80
C PRO A 783 7.47 -19.65 -28.88
N ALA A 784 6.73 -19.32 -27.82
CA ALA A 784 5.94 -18.10 -27.73
C ALA A 784 6.46 -17.17 -26.64
N LEU A 785 6.55 -15.88 -26.96
CA LEU A 785 6.91 -14.83 -26.01
C LEU A 785 5.66 -14.26 -25.34
N PHE A 786 5.71 -14.13 -24.02
CA PHE A 786 4.72 -13.40 -23.23
C PHE A 786 3.27 -13.91 -23.39
N VAL A 787 3.08 -15.22 -23.33
CA VAL A 787 1.74 -15.83 -23.47
C VAL A 787 0.80 -15.24 -22.42
N TRP A 788 -0.28 -14.59 -22.89
CA TRP A 788 -1.28 -13.97 -22.06
C TRP A 788 -2.62 -14.70 -22.16
N LEU A 789 -3.04 -15.24 -21.02
CA LEU A 789 -4.31 -15.93 -20.85
C LEU A 789 -5.31 -14.97 -20.20
N GLU A 790 -6.51 -14.91 -20.75
CA GLU A 790 -7.60 -14.09 -20.21
C GLU A 790 -8.89 -14.90 -20.13
N ALA A 791 -9.54 -14.89 -18.97
CA ALA A 791 -10.83 -15.52 -18.73
C ALA A 791 -11.89 -14.43 -18.57
N SER A 792 -12.58 -14.08 -19.66
CA SER A 792 -13.58 -13.01 -19.65
C SER A 792 -14.83 -13.41 -18.86
N GLY A 793 -15.29 -12.54 -17.95
CA GLY A 793 -16.52 -12.73 -17.18
C GLY A 793 -16.40 -13.69 -16.00
N ILE A 794 -15.20 -14.19 -15.68
CA ILE A 794 -14.96 -15.08 -14.55
C ILE A 794 -13.96 -14.41 -13.60
N LYS A 795 -14.35 -14.24 -12.33
CA LYS A 795 -13.44 -13.75 -11.30
C LYS A 795 -12.43 -14.85 -10.96
N GLY A 796 -11.17 -14.48 -10.88
CA GLY A 796 -10.10 -15.41 -10.58
C GLY A 796 -8.77 -14.98 -11.18
N ARG A 797 -7.79 -15.87 -11.10
CA ARG A 797 -6.44 -15.67 -11.67
C ARG A 797 -5.81 -16.99 -12.05
N PHE A 798 -4.83 -16.91 -12.95
CA PHE A 798 -4.04 -18.06 -13.35
C PHE A 798 -2.89 -18.32 -12.36
N SER A 799 -2.34 -19.53 -12.35
CA SER A 799 -1.15 -19.86 -11.57
C SER A 799 0.10 -19.21 -12.16
N GLU A 800 0.19 -19.13 -13.49
CA GLU A 800 1.23 -18.42 -14.22
C GLU A 800 0.59 -17.73 -15.43
N ASN A 801 1.09 -16.54 -15.77
CA ASN A 801 0.66 -15.76 -16.95
C ASN A 801 1.80 -14.84 -17.39
N ALA A 802 1.73 -14.28 -18.60
CA ALA A 802 2.79 -13.45 -19.18
C ALA A 802 4.17 -14.15 -19.28
N PHE A 803 4.18 -15.48 -19.36
CA PHE A 803 5.39 -16.29 -19.37
C PHE A 803 5.92 -16.58 -20.78
N VAL A 804 7.17 -17.03 -20.85
CA VAL A 804 7.79 -17.51 -22.09
C VAL A 804 7.52 -19.00 -22.23
N MET A 805 6.84 -19.40 -23.30
CA MET A 805 6.56 -20.79 -23.58
C MET A 805 7.76 -21.44 -24.29
N TYR A 806 8.73 -21.90 -23.50
CA TYR A 806 9.99 -22.51 -23.99
C TYR A 806 9.91 -24.05 -24.16
N ARG A 807 8.74 -24.64 -23.93
CA ARG A 807 8.40 -26.07 -24.08
C ARG A 807 7.06 -26.20 -24.80
N PRO A 808 6.82 -27.32 -25.51
CA PRO A 808 5.60 -27.51 -26.29
C PRO A 808 4.35 -27.60 -25.42
N ASP A 809 4.46 -28.10 -24.18
CA ASP A 809 3.33 -28.32 -23.29
C ASP A 809 3.50 -27.57 -21.96
N PHE A 810 2.45 -26.86 -21.54
CA PHE A 810 2.34 -26.19 -20.25
C PHE A 810 1.00 -26.53 -19.58
N ASN A 811 1.01 -26.72 -18.26
CA ASN A 811 -0.20 -26.91 -17.48
C ASN A 811 -0.36 -25.74 -16.51
N ILE A 812 -1.47 -25.02 -16.62
CA ILE A 812 -1.79 -23.84 -15.83
C ILE A 812 -3.08 -24.11 -15.05
N THR A 813 -3.12 -23.72 -13.78
CA THR A 813 -4.34 -23.77 -12.98
C THR A 813 -4.99 -22.40 -12.96
N PHE A 814 -6.32 -22.33 -13.08
CA PHE A 814 -7.08 -21.12 -12.81
C PHE A 814 -7.83 -21.27 -11.49
N PHE A 815 -7.56 -20.33 -10.58
CA PHE A 815 -8.18 -20.20 -9.26
C PHE A 815 -9.36 -19.24 -9.37
N SER A 816 -10.58 -19.75 -9.15
CA SER A 816 -11.82 -18.97 -9.19
C SER A 816 -12.15 -18.31 -7.85
#